data_AF-A0AAU2P114-F1
#
_entry.id   AF-A0AAU2P114-F1
#
_cell.length_a   1.000
_cell.length_b   1.000
_cell.length_c   1.000
_cell.angle_alpha   90.00
_cell.angle_beta   90.00
_cell.angle_gamma   90.00
#
_symmetry.space_group_name_H-M   'P 1'
#
loop_
_entity.id
_entity.type
_entity.pdbx_description
1 polymer ?
#
loop_
_entity_poly.entity_id
_entity_poly.type
_entity_poly.pdbx_seq_one_letter_code
_entity_poly.pdbx_strand_id
1 'polypeptide(L)'
;MPETFSGPALALLDKAVHRDPRLALAQQSAADGHITQFLAGAPALLERYRNAPPAALAVIQCAMDARRLGHSLPLSRSLLAAAVPAYLTDQQWDALPDDWLEQALIYTSAPCRGTRGPLSPIRPRPHQNEPDQLEPDQSRAGQRPAGQRPPDQLRYRLADYLEQSGRAARAAIPIPAGLWDALADHAIHADLPDLANQAEQRGLKRQAFQLYAAAADNGDANALRAAVRLLDETGRVADTTQWLRNRADSGDRWAVEQAASRMRHGDQRQIAIAWLRGRAARGDAHSLWQAVELELEEGPVEDGLAFYRAAADRGSVFAIRRTVEILEGEGRAEEAVDFYRSAAASGDIRASRWAAALLTRADRLHEAVELLRACAEAGDRYALRRAADLLREAGRRDEAITCCQQAAESGDTAITATAVALLLEDGRTDEAVIWLRGRAEAGDRQALVRATQLDTAAGRLDETVRWLTQRAEHGDSFALRRAADLLREAGRRDEAITCYQQAARSGDAASARRAASLLRTAGRISEAIDAYHRAAEMGDGCALADAVSLLRDTGRADEALGWLRARVDAGDLDAARQAGGLLRSAGRSDEAIACYLRLAAGGGTDGWERAAQLLSAVGRTDEAITCYQRMADSGEATTSLPDDVFTEGASVPGNGTSSRVMAVAAAVSLLQATGRTQEAAAWVRTQAERGVTAPLEWIVERLTSAGRTDEAVGFCEKAGRAGEIRALRRAFDILTDDGRTDEAVAICERAAEAGSSQALLRAAQHLEAVGRTAEAIAYHRRAAAGGVAGTWRRAAELLEAAGNNADAQHLRRYGVDAKGDPAPVWYAEEQQL
;
A
#
# COMPACT_ATOMS: atom_id res chain seq x y z
N MET A 1 -32.00 -10.51 -12.49
CA MET A 1 -30.62 -10.13 -12.15
C MET A 1 -30.67 -8.69 -11.69
N PRO A 2 -30.17 -8.35 -10.49
CA PRO A 2 -30.16 -6.96 -10.05
C PRO A 2 -29.32 -6.13 -11.04
N GLU A 3 -29.78 -4.93 -11.38
CA GLU A 3 -29.05 -4.03 -12.28
C GLU A 3 -27.71 -3.61 -11.65
N THR A 4 -27.66 -3.43 -10.33
CA THR A 4 -26.47 -3.09 -9.55
C THR A 4 -26.32 -4.00 -8.33
N PHE A 5 -25.09 -4.41 -8.03
CA PHE A 5 -24.74 -5.11 -6.81
C PHE A 5 -24.52 -4.08 -5.70
N SER A 6 -25.27 -4.16 -4.59
CA SER A 6 -25.11 -3.27 -3.43
C SER A 6 -25.14 -4.07 -2.11
N GLY A 7 -24.47 -3.55 -1.08
CA GLY A 7 -24.43 -4.12 0.28
C GLY A 7 -23.94 -5.59 0.31
N PRO A 8 -24.75 -6.57 0.77
CA PRO A 8 -24.33 -7.97 0.93
C PRO A 8 -23.91 -8.65 -0.38
N ALA A 9 -24.37 -8.16 -1.55
CA ALA A 9 -23.95 -8.67 -2.85
C ALA A 9 -22.50 -8.31 -3.19
N LEU A 10 -22.01 -7.14 -2.74
CA LEU A 10 -20.58 -6.77 -2.85
C LEU A 10 -19.73 -7.55 -1.85
N ALA A 11 -20.24 -7.84 -0.64
CA ALA A 11 -19.53 -8.67 0.35
C ALA A 11 -19.39 -10.14 -0.07
N LEU A 12 -20.33 -10.66 -0.86
CA LEU A 12 -20.21 -11.96 -1.53
C LEU A 12 -19.27 -11.90 -2.74
N LEU A 13 -19.27 -10.78 -3.47
CA LEU A 13 -18.31 -10.56 -4.55
C LEU A 13 -16.88 -10.50 -4.02
N ASP A 14 -16.61 -9.78 -2.92
CA ASP A 14 -15.28 -9.66 -2.28
C ASP A 14 -14.65 -11.00 -1.96
N LYS A 15 -15.46 -11.91 -1.42
CA LYS A 15 -15.01 -13.25 -1.11
C LYS A 15 -14.79 -14.04 -2.43
N ALA A 16 -15.63 -13.85 -3.46
CA ALA A 16 -15.56 -14.53 -4.77
C ALA A 16 -14.49 -13.97 -5.72
N VAL A 17 -13.93 -12.80 -5.43
CA VAL A 17 -12.92 -12.10 -6.24
C VAL A 17 -11.58 -12.80 -6.24
N HIS A 18 -11.20 -13.48 -5.15
CA HIS A 18 -9.96 -14.27 -5.10
C HIS A 18 -9.97 -15.48 -6.06
N ARG A 19 -11.07 -15.66 -6.78
CA ARG A 19 -11.49 -16.96 -7.28
C ARG A 19 -11.97 -16.97 -8.73
N ASP A 20 -12.43 -15.85 -9.25
CA ASP A 20 -12.46 -15.61 -10.70
C ASP A 20 -11.74 -14.28 -10.98
N PRO A 21 -10.60 -14.29 -11.70
CA PRO A 21 -9.90 -13.06 -12.09
C PRO A 21 -10.78 -12.06 -12.85
N ARG A 22 -11.85 -12.53 -13.52
CA ARG A 22 -12.83 -11.67 -14.20
C ARG A 22 -13.84 -11.06 -13.24
N LEU A 23 -14.19 -11.74 -12.14
CA LEU A 23 -14.98 -11.14 -11.06
C LEU A 23 -14.15 -10.18 -10.22
N ALA A 24 -12.86 -10.48 -10.01
CA ALA A 24 -11.88 -9.54 -9.45
C ALA A 24 -11.79 -8.26 -10.28
N LEU A 25 -11.63 -8.43 -11.59
CA LEU A 25 -11.58 -7.33 -12.53
C LEU A 25 -12.91 -6.58 -12.60
N ALA A 26 -14.04 -7.30 -12.67
CA ALA A 26 -15.36 -6.68 -12.68
C ALA A 26 -15.64 -5.93 -11.38
N GLN A 27 -15.17 -6.40 -10.22
CA GLN A 27 -15.28 -5.67 -8.97
C GLN A 27 -14.43 -4.40 -8.97
N GLN A 28 -13.18 -4.48 -9.45
CA GLN A 28 -12.26 -3.34 -9.49
C GLN A 28 -12.65 -2.29 -10.56
N SER A 29 -13.32 -2.71 -11.63
CA SER A 29 -13.50 -1.92 -12.85
C SER A 29 -14.96 -1.58 -13.19
N ALA A 30 -15.95 -2.32 -12.66
CA ALA A 30 -17.35 -1.99 -12.91
C ALA A 30 -17.76 -0.75 -12.11
N ALA A 31 -18.24 0.27 -12.81
CA ALA A 31 -18.86 1.42 -12.18
C ALA A 31 -20.15 1.01 -11.45
N ASP A 32 -20.36 1.57 -10.26
CA ASP A 32 -21.62 1.53 -9.50
C ASP A 32 -22.23 0.12 -9.26
N GLY A 33 -21.39 -0.93 -9.23
CA GLY A 33 -21.83 -2.29 -8.94
C GLY A 33 -22.43 -3.05 -10.13
N HIS A 34 -22.27 -2.58 -11.37
CA HIS A 34 -22.79 -3.23 -12.59
C HIS A 34 -21.94 -4.44 -13.07
N ILE A 35 -21.71 -5.41 -12.19
CA ILE A 35 -20.80 -6.56 -12.41
C ILE A 35 -21.23 -7.46 -13.58
N THR A 36 -22.54 -7.75 -13.69
CA THR A 36 -23.09 -8.64 -14.72
C THR A 36 -22.97 -8.06 -16.12
N GLN A 37 -23.13 -6.74 -16.27
CA GLN A 37 -22.97 -6.04 -17.54
C GLN A 37 -21.49 -6.04 -17.97
N PHE A 38 -20.58 -5.75 -17.03
CA PHE A 38 -19.13 -5.77 -17.30
C PHE A 38 -18.67 -7.12 -17.86
N LEU A 39 -19.11 -8.24 -17.26
CA LEU A 39 -18.74 -9.60 -17.69
C LEU A 39 -19.33 -9.98 -19.06
N ALA A 40 -20.51 -9.49 -19.40
CA ALA A 40 -21.16 -9.75 -20.69
C ALA A 40 -20.59 -8.89 -21.83
N GLY A 41 -20.09 -7.69 -21.52
CA GLY A 41 -19.54 -6.74 -22.50
C GLY A 41 -18.12 -7.06 -22.98
N ALA A 42 -17.29 -7.68 -22.13
CA ALA A 42 -15.88 -7.95 -22.41
C ALA A 42 -15.62 -8.76 -23.71
N PRO A 43 -16.32 -9.87 -24.02
CA PRO A 43 -16.15 -10.58 -25.29
C PRO A 43 -16.58 -9.75 -26.51
N ALA A 44 -17.65 -8.96 -26.37
CA ALA A 44 -18.15 -8.10 -27.45
C ALA A 44 -17.18 -6.93 -27.74
N LEU A 45 -16.49 -6.42 -26.72
CA LEU A 45 -15.42 -5.43 -26.88
C LEU A 45 -14.22 -5.97 -27.66
N LEU A 46 -13.79 -7.21 -27.36
CA LEU A 46 -12.71 -7.85 -28.12
C LEU A 46 -13.09 -8.16 -29.57
N GLU A 47 -14.31 -8.64 -29.80
CA GLU A 47 -14.81 -8.88 -31.16
C GLU A 47 -14.85 -7.58 -31.96
N ARG A 48 -15.30 -6.48 -31.34
CA ARG A 48 -15.30 -5.16 -31.98
C ARG A 48 -13.90 -4.62 -32.25
N TYR A 49 -12.97 -4.81 -31.32
CA TYR A 49 -11.57 -4.45 -31.51
C TYR A 49 -10.95 -5.22 -32.68
N ARG A 50 -11.18 -6.53 -32.79
CA ARG A 50 -10.64 -7.37 -33.87
C ARG A 50 -11.17 -7.03 -35.26
N ASN A 51 -12.39 -6.50 -35.32
CA ASN A 51 -13.09 -6.18 -36.58
C ASN A 51 -13.14 -4.66 -36.86
N ALA A 52 -12.32 -3.85 -36.19
CA ALA A 52 -12.34 -2.40 -36.32
C ALA A 52 -11.77 -1.93 -37.68
N PRO A 53 -12.35 -0.89 -38.32
CA PRO A 53 -11.78 -0.28 -39.52
C PRO A 53 -10.43 0.41 -39.20
N PRO A 54 -9.54 0.64 -40.18
CA PRO A 54 -8.15 1.05 -39.95
C PRO A 54 -7.99 2.26 -39.00
N ALA A 55 -8.73 3.35 -39.21
CA ALA A 55 -8.67 4.52 -38.34
C ALA A 55 -9.16 4.24 -36.90
N ALA A 56 -10.25 3.47 -36.75
CA ALA A 56 -10.77 3.12 -35.42
C ALA A 56 -9.85 2.12 -34.68
N LEU A 57 -9.22 1.20 -35.42
CA LEU A 57 -8.23 0.29 -34.89
C LEU A 57 -7.01 1.08 -34.37
N ALA A 58 -6.50 2.01 -35.17
CA ALA A 58 -5.39 2.88 -34.79
C ALA A 58 -5.70 3.73 -33.54
N VAL A 59 -6.92 4.27 -33.43
CA VAL A 59 -7.40 4.97 -32.21
C VAL A 59 -7.38 4.06 -30.98
N ILE A 60 -7.90 2.82 -31.08
CA ILE A 60 -7.92 1.88 -29.94
C ILE A 60 -6.49 1.47 -29.55
N GLN A 61 -5.62 1.20 -30.52
CA GLN A 61 -4.24 0.79 -30.29
C GLN A 61 -3.39 1.91 -29.66
N CYS A 62 -3.53 3.14 -30.17
CA CYS A 62 -2.93 4.32 -29.58
C CYS A 62 -3.34 4.50 -28.11
N ALA A 63 -4.63 4.32 -27.81
CA ALA A 63 -5.14 4.39 -26.45
C ALA A 63 -4.56 3.28 -25.55
N MET A 64 -4.45 2.04 -26.05
CA MET A 64 -3.83 0.93 -25.31
C MET A 64 -2.36 1.20 -25.00
N ASP A 65 -1.60 1.74 -25.96
CA ASP A 65 -0.17 1.98 -25.81
C ASP A 65 0.14 3.16 -24.87
N ALA A 66 -0.67 4.24 -24.93
CA ALA A 66 -0.58 5.31 -23.94
C ALA A 66 -0.81 4.76 -22.52
N ARG A 67 -1.84 3.92 -22.32
CA ARG A 67 -2.12 3.29 -21.02
C ARG A 67 -1.03 2.30 -20.60
N ARG A 68 -0.42 1.58 -21.54
CA ARG A 68 0.71 0.66 -21.29
C ARG A 68 1.94 1.40 -20.78
N LEU A 69 2.18 2.61 -21.27
CA LEU A 69 3.27 3.47 -20.78
C LEU A 69 3.01 4.08 -19.40
N GLY A 70 1.80 3.94 -18.86
CA GLY A 70 1.42 4.48 -17.56
C GLY A 70 0.63 5.80 -17.64
N HIS A 71 0.35 6.34 -18.82
CA HIS A 71 -0.48 7.55 -18.96
C HIS A 71 -1.86 7.31 -18.34
N SER A 72 -2.25 8.08 -17.33
CA SER A 72 -3.52 8.03 -16.60
C SER A 72 -4.75 8.22 -17.49
N LEU A 73 -5.93 7.85 -16.97
CA LEU A 73 -7.19 8.19 -17.64
C LEU A 73 -7.62 9.59 -17.21
N PRO A 74 -8.19 10.39 -18.12
CA PRO A 74 -8.61 10.07 -19.50
C PRO A 74 -7.72 10.66 -20.62
N LEU A 75 -7.80 10.08 -21.82
CA LEU A 75 -7.07 10.52 -23.02
C LEU A 75 -7.77 11.70 -23.70
N SER A 76 -7.05 12.73 -24.08
CA SER A 76 -7.61 13.91 -24.78
C SER A 76 -7.80 13.64 -26.28
N ARG A 77 -8.75 14.35 -26.91
CA ARG A 77 -8.90 14.33 -28.37
C ARG A 77 -7.62 14.78 -29.08
N SER A 78 -6.94 15.81 -28.55
CA SER A 78 -5.73 16.39 -29.13
C SER A 78 -4.57 15.39 -29.10
N LEU A 79 -4.39 14.65 -28.00
CA LEU A 79 -3.43 13.55 -27.92
C LEU A 79 -3.70 12.48 -28.99
N LEU A 80 -4.96 12.06 -29.14
CA LEU A 80 -5.33 11.07 -30.15
C LEU A 80 -5.13 11.61 -31.58
N ALA A 81 -5.50 12.87 -31.84
CA ALA A 81 -5.33 13.50 -33.15
C ALA A 81 -3.86 13.57 -33.56
N ALA A 82 -2.97 13.89 -32.62
CA ALA A 82 -1.52 13.97 -32.87
C ALA A 82 -0.86 12.58 -32.99
N ALA A 83 -1.28 11.61 -32.16
CA ALA A 83 -0.61 10.32 -32.07
C ALA A 83 -1.09 9.26 -33.07
N VAL A 84 -2.39 9.23 -33.40
CA VAL A 84 -3.00 8.19 -34.25
C VAL A 84 -2.44 8.12 -35.68
N PRO A 85 -2.06 9.23 -36.34
CA PRO A 85 -1.43 9.15 -37.66
C PRO A 85 -0.20 8.23 -37.68
N ALA A 86 0.55 8.14 -36.57
CA ALA A 86 1.74 7.29 -36.48
C ALA A 86 1.44 5.77 -36.46
N TYR A 87 0.17 5.37 -36.41
CA TYR A 87 -0.29 3.96 -36.43
C TYR A 87 -0.84 3.54 -37.80
N LEU A 88 -0.95 4.46 -38.76
CA LEU A 88 -1.51 4.21 -40.08
C LEU A 88 -0.39 4.16 -41.12
N THR A 89 -0.58 3.38 -42.19
CA THR A 89 0.31 3.43 -43.36
C THR A 89 -0.03 4.65 -44.22
N ASP A 90 0.91 5.13 -45.05
CA ASP A 90 0.66 6.26 -45.96
C ASP A 90 -0.57 6.02 -46.85
N GLN A 91 -0.72 4.80 -47.39
CA GLN A 91 -1.88 4.43 -48.19
C GLN A 91 -3.20 4.45 -47.39
N GLN A 92 -3.17 4.04 -46.13
CA GLN A 92 -4.34 4.11 -45.26
C GLN A 92 -4.68 5.56 -44.93
N TRP A 93 -3.66 6.37 -44.62
CA TRP A 93 -3.80 7.78 -44.29
C TRP A 93 -4.40 8.59 -45.45
N ASP A 94 -3.87 8.42 -46.67
CA ASP A 94 -4.36 9.13 -47.87
C ASP A 94 -5.80 8.74 -48.25
N ALA A 95 -6.25 7.55 -47.85
CA ALA A 95 -7.60 7.06 -48.11
C ALA A 95 -8.63 7.52 -47.06
N LEU A 96 -8.21 8.21 -45.99
CA LEU A 96 -9.10 8.68 -44.93
C LEU A 96 -9.79 10.00 -45.31
N PRO A 97 -11.05 10.19 -44.92
CA PRO A 97 -11.75 11.47 -45.10
C PRO A 97 -11.25 12.53 -44.10
N ASP A 98 -11.50 13.81 -44.37
CA ASP A 98 -11.06 14.92 -43.49
C ASP A 98 -11.59 14.81 -42.04
N ASP A 99 -12.74 14.16 -41.83
CA ASP A 99 -13.38 13.92 -40.53
C ASP A 99 -13.07 12.54 -39.93
N TRP A 100 -11.99 11.87 -40.38
CA TRP A 100 -11.64 10.50 -40.00
C TRP A 100 -11.61 10.25 -38.49
N LEU A 101 -11.12 11.23 -37.70
CA LEU A 101 -11.01 11.07 -36.26
C LEU A 101 -12.39 11.02 -35.61
N GLU A 102 -13.32 11.85 -36.10
CA GLU A 102 -14.70 11.84 -35.61
C GLU A 102 -15.41 10.54 -35.98
N GLN A 103 -15.23 10.05 -37.21
CA GLN A 103 -15.80 8.75 -37.63
C GLN A 103 -15.23 7.58 -36.82
N ALA A 104 -13.92 7.59 -36.56
CA ALA A 104 -13.25 6.61 -35.72
C ALA A 104 -13.78 6.65 -34.28
N LEU A 105 -13.91 7.84 -33.68
CA LEU A 105 -14.41 8.01 -32.32
C LEU A 105 -15.90 7.66 -32.19
N ILE A 106 -16.72 7.92 -33.22
CA ILE A 106 -18.10 7.43 -33.30
C ILE A 106 -18.12 5.90 -33.28
N TYR A 107 -17.26 5.25 -34.07
CA TYR A 107 -17.17 3.79 -34.08
C TYR A 107 -16.73 3.23 -32.73
N THR A 108 -15.72 3.81 -32.09
CA THR A 108 -15.17 3.30 -30.82
C THR A 108 -16.03 3.61 -29.61
N SER A 109 -16.89 4.63 -29.68
CA SER A 109 -17.75 5.05 -28.57
C SER A 109 -19.07 4.29 -28.50
N ALA A 110 -19.47 3.63 -29.59
CA ALA A 110 -20.73 2.91 -29.65
C ALA A 110 -20.79 1.75 -28.62
N PRO A 111 -21.85 1.68 -27.78
CA PRO A 111 -21.96 0.70 -26.70
C PRO A 111 -21.86 -0.76 -27.15
N CYS A 112 -21.30 -1.61 -26.29
CA CYS A 112 -21.16 -3.05 -26.51
C CYS A 112 -21.97 -3.81 -25.45
N ARG A 113 -23.17 -4.29 -25.83
CA ARG A 113 -24.05 -5.14 -24.99
C ARG A 113 -24.22 -4.65 -23.53
N GLY A 114 -24.61 -3.38 -23.36
CA GLY A 114 -24.84 -2.78 -22.04
C GLY A 114 -23.58 -2.21 -21.36
N THR A 115 -22.41 -2.33 -21.97
CA THR A 115 -21.17 -1.67 -21.54
C THR A 115 -20.76 -0.55 -22.50
N ARG A 116 -19.88 0.33 -22.04
CA ARG A 116 -19.26 1.38 -22.85
C ARG A 116 -18.51 0.78 -24.03
N GLY A 117 -18.44 1.50 -25.16
CA GLY A 117 -17.65 1.08 -26.32
C GLY A 117 -16.15 1.07 -26.04
N PRO A 118 -15.32 0.48 -26.93
CA PRO A 118 -13.87 0.35 -26.79
C PRO A 118 -13.16 1.60 -26.27
N LEU A 119 -13.50 2.77 -26.81
CA LEU A 119 -13.00 4.06 -26.37
C LEU A 119 -14.20 5.02 -26.32
N SER A 120 -14.66 5.31 -25.11
CA SER A 120 -15.91 6.06 -24.90
C SER A 120 -15.65 7.47 -24.39
N PRO A 121 -16.37 8.48 -24.88
CA PRO A 121 -16.29 9.83 -24.35
C PRO A 121 -16.79 9.82 -22.90
N ILE A 122 -16.02 10.44 -22.02
CA ILE A 122 -16.39 10.64 -20.63
C ILE A 122 -16.57 12.12 -20.35
N ARG A 123 -17.52 12.41 -19.46
CA ARG A 123 -17.64 13.73 -18.84
C ARG A 123 -16.95 13.64 -17.48
N PRO A 124 -15.74 14.20 -17.30
CA PRO A 124 -15.16 14.30 -15.97
C PRO A 124 -16.16 15.06 -15.07
N ARG A 125 -16.49 14.50 -13.90
CA ARG A 125 -17.31 15.21 -12.91
C ARG A 125 -16.48 16.41 -12.41
N PRO A 126 -17.03 17.64 -12.38
CA PRO A 126 -16.32 18.75 -11.75
C PRO A 126 -16.08 18.39 -10.28
N HIS A 127 -14.86 18.62 -9.81
CA HIS A 127 -14.38 18.39 -8.44
C HIS A 127 -14.17 16.93 -8.05
N GLN A 128 -12.95 16.43 -8.28
CA GLN A 128 -12.32 15.54 -7.29
C GLN A 128 -10.80 15.43 -7.35
N ASN A 129 -10.09 15.92 -8.38
CA ASN A 129 -8.61 16.00 -8.39
C ASN A 129 -8.08 16.94 -9.51
N GLU A 130 -8.27 18.25 -9.38
CA GLU A 130 -7.40 19.23 -10.05
C GLU A 130 -6.85 20.14 -8.94
N PRO A 131 -5.53 20.27 -8.77
CA PRO A 131 -4.96 21.39 -8.02
C PRO A 131 -5.21 22.67 -8.82
N ASP A 132 -5.72 23.71 -8.15
CA ASP A 132 -6.03 25.05 -8.66
C ASP A 132 -5.22 25.45 -9.91
N GLN A 133 -5.84 25.35 -11.08
CA GLN A 133 -5.51 26.22 -12.20
C GLN A 133 -6.58 27.32 -12.23
N LEU A 134 -6.13 28.54 -11.98
CA LEU A 134 -6.91 29.78 -12.02
C LEU A 134 -7.84 29.80 -13.24
N GLU A 135 -9.15 29.77 -12.99
CA GLU A 135 -10.15 30.06 -14.01
C GLU A 135 -10.05 31.54 -14.43
N PRO A 136 -10.01 31.87 -15.73
CA PRO A 136 -10.29 33.21 -16.19
C PRO A 136 -11.81 33.45 -16.13
N ASP A 137 -12.20 34.29 -15.17
CA ASP A 137 -13.37 35.19 -15.16
C ASP A 137 -14.65 34.71 -15.89
N GLN A 138 -15.56 34.08 -15.14
CA GLN A 138 -16.92 33.68 -15.59
C GLN A 138 -17.90 34.87 -15.66
N SER A 139 -17.50 35.97 -16.29
CA SER A 139 -18.31 37.18 -16.40
C SER A 139 -18.59 37.57 -17.84
N ARG A 140 -19.12 36.66 -18.68
CA ARG A 140 -19.96 36.97 -19.87
C ARG A 140 -20.39 35.72 -20.66
N ALA A 141 -21.62 35.76 -21.17
CA ALA A 141 -22.35 34.78 -22.01
C ALA A 141 -22.99 33.62 -21.22
N GLY A 142 -24.31 33.59 -21.02
CA GLY A 142 -25.34 33.72 -22.05
C GLY A 142 -25.71 32.32 -22.53
N GLN A 143 -26.91 31.87 -22.18
CA GLN A 143 -27.51 30.57 -22.51
C GLN A 143 -27.09 30.06 -23.90
N ARG A 144 -26.26 29.02 -23.95
CA ARG A 144 -26.02 28.24 -25.16
C ARG A 144 -26.74 26.89 -25.04
N PRO A 145 -27.52 26.47 -26.05
CA PRO A 145 -28.19 25.18 -26.01
C PRO A 145 -27.16 24.04 -26.01
N ALA A 146 -27.48 22.98 -25.26
CA ALA A 146 -26.65 21.80 -25.13
C ALA A 146 -26.46 21.12 -26.50
N GLY A 147 -25.28 21.28 -27.10
CA GLY A 147 -24.99 20.62 -28.39
C GLY A 147 -23.60 20.84 -28.99
N GLN A 148 -22.88 21.92 -28.67
CA GLN A 148 -21.57 22.18 -29.29
C GLN A 148 -20.58 22.74 -28.26
N ARG A 149 -19.72 21.87 -27.72
CA ARG A 149 -18.50 22.26 -26.99
C ARG A 149 -17.30 22.21 -27.93
N PRO A 150 -16.26 23.02 -27.71
CA PRO A 150 -15.04 22.94 -28.51
C PRO A 150 -14.43 21.53 -28.43
N PRO A 151 -13.99 20.94 -29.55
CA PRO A 151 -13.55 19.55 -29.65
C PRO A 151 -12.39 19.17 -28.70
N ASP A 152 -11.59 20.14 -28.24
CA ASP A 152 -10.45 19.91 -27.32
C ASP A 152 -10.83 19.51 -25.89
N GLN A 153 -12.08 19.69 -25.46
CA GLN A 153 -12.53 19.31 -24.11
C GLN A 153 -13.09 17.88 -24.01
N LEU A 154 -13.18 17.14 -25.12
CA LEU A 154 -13.65 15.77 -25.12
C LEU A 154 -12.55 14.84 -24.61
N ARG A 155 -12.79 14.21 -23.46
CA ARG A 155 -11.88 13.23 -22.86
C ARG A 155 -12.45 11.82 -23.06
N TYR A 156 -11.58 10.86 -23.36
CA TYR A 156 -11.96 9.50 -23.72
C TYR A 156 -11.37 8.49 -22.73
N ARG A 157 -12.16 7.46 -22.42
CA ARG A 157 -11.73 6.35 -21.56
C ARG A 157 -11.70 5.06 -22.34
N LEU A 158 -10.52 4.44 -22.36
CA LEU A 158 -10.36 3.08 -22.86
C LEU A 158 -11.10 2.13 -21.92
N ALA A 159 -11.82 1.16 -22.47
CA ALA A 159 -12.48 0.15 -21.66
C ALA A 159 -11.44 -0.64 -20.84
N ASP A 160 -11.65 -0.76 -19.54
CA ASP A 160 -10.68 -1.34 -18.59
C ASP A 160 -10.25 -2.78 -19.00
N TYR A 161 -11.17 -3.54 -19.61
CA TYR A 161 -10.86 -4.86 -20.17
C TYR A 161 -9.91 -4.80 -21.39
N LEU A 162 -10.08 -3.81 -22.28
CA LEU A 162 -9.16 -3.57 -23.40
C LEU A 162 -7.82 -3.01 -22.93
N GLU A 163 -7.79 -2.23 -21.85
CA GLU A 163 -6.54 -1.81 -21.23
C GLU A 163 -5.75 -3.03 -20.74
N GLN A 164 -6.36 -3.90 -19.94
CA GLN A 164 -5.70 -5.09 -19.42
C GLN A 164 -5.27 -6.04 -20.54
N SER A 165 -6.16 -6.28 -21.51
CA SER A 165 -5.85 -7.10 -22.68
C SER A 165 -4.74 -6.47 -23.52
N GLY A 166 -4.74 -5.15 -23.70
CA GLY A 166 -3.73 -4.40 -24.43
C GLY A 166 -2.36 -4.45 -23.76
N ARG A 167 -2.30 -4.35 -22.42
CA ARG A 167 -1.03 -4.49 -21.68
C ARG A 167 -0.34 -5.82 -21.95
N ALA A 168 -1.09 -6.92 -22.08
CA ALA A 168 -0.54 -8.23 -22.40
C ALA A 168 -0.33 -8.44 -23.91
N ALA A 169 -1.36 -8.20 -24.73
CA ALA A 169 -1.34 -8.46 -26.16
C ALA A 169 -0.41 -7.52 -26.94
N ARG A 170 -0.22 -6.30 -26.44
CA ARG A 170 0.64 -5.29 -27.06
C ARG A 170 1.94 -5.12 -26.31
N ALA A 171 2.21 -5.86 -25.23
CA ALA A 171 3.42 -5.73 -24.40
C ALA A 171 4.70 -5.60 -25.24
N ALA A 172 4.77 -6.34 -26.35
CA ALA A 172 5.92 -6.43 -27.23
C ALA A 172 5.90 -5.61 -28.50
N ILE A 173 4.79 -4.91 -28.78
CA ILE A 173 4.70 -4.10 -29.99
C ILE A 173 5.51 -2.82 -29.71
N PRO A 174 6.51 -2.47 -30.55
CA PRO A 174 7.25 -1.22 -30.42
C PRO A 174 6.30 -0.03 -30.46
N ILE A 175 6.60 0.98 -29.65
CA ILE A 175 5.75 2.16 -29.54
C ILE A 175 6.18 3.17 -30.61
N PRO A 176 5.27 3.66 -31.47
CA PRO A 176 5.61 4.62 -32.51
C PRO A 176 6.21 5.91 -31.94
N ALA A 177 7.20 6.48 -32.63
CA ALA A 177 7.84 7.74 -32.23
C ALA A 177 6.82 8.88 -32.06
N GLY A 178 5.86 8.98 -32.98
CA GLY A 178 4.81 10.02 -32.93
C GLY A 178 3.91 9.93 -31.69
N LEU A 179 3.81 8.77 -31.02
CA LEU A 179 3.12 8.71 -29.72
C LEU A 179 3.94 9.40 -28.63
N TRP A 180 5.25 9.21 -28.59
CA TRP A 180 6.11 9.83 -27.57
C TRP A 180 6.12 11.35 -27.69
N ASP A 181 6.20 11.86 -28.90
CA ASP A 181 6.15 13.31 -29.16
C ASP A 181 4.78 13.87 -28.76
N ALA A 182 3.68 13.21 -29.16
CA ALA A 182 2.34 13.62 -28.77
C ALA A 182 2.11 13.55 -27.24
N LEU A 183 2.74 12.60 -26.54
CA LEU A 183 2.68 12.51 -25.07
C LEU A 183 3.45 13.66 -24.41
N ALA A 184 4.57 14.12 -24.96
CA ALA A 184 5.27 15.27 -24.39
C ALA A 184 4.42 16.55 -24.41
N ASP A 185 3.62 16.74 -25.47
CA ASP A 185 2.82 17.95 -25.66
C ASP A 185 1.40 17.86 -25.09
N HIS A 186 0.81 16.67 -25.04
CA HIS A 186 -0.62 16.49 -24.75
C HIS A 186 -0.94 15.52 -23.62
N ALA A 187 0.07 14.90 -22.98
CA ALA A 187 -0.18 14.04 -21.83
C ALA A 187 -0.62 14.83 -20.59
N ILE A 188 -1.26 14.12 -19.66
CA ILE A 188 -1.52 14.67 -18.33
C ILE A 188 -0.19 14.87 -17.61
N HIS A 189 0.02 16.07 -17.06
CA HIS A 189 1.31 16.47 -16.48
C HIS A 189 1.80 15.53 -15.36
N ALA A 190 0.88 14.95 -14.58
CA ALA A 190 1.20 14.00 -13.51
C ALA A 190 1.84 12.69 -14.03
N ASP A 191 1.60 12.32 -15.28
CA ASP A 191 2.13 11.07 -15.85
C ASP A 191 3.48 11.25 -16.53
N LEU A 192 3.86 12.49 -16.86
CA LEU A 192 5.09 12.80 -17.58
C LEU A 192 6.35 12.20 -16.94
N PRO A 193 6.54 12.18 -15.60
CA PRO A 193 7.71 11.55 -14.98
C PRO A 193 7.79 10.04 -15.22
N ASP A 194 6.65 9.34 -15.13
CA ASP A 194 6.58 7.91 -15.36
C ASP A 194 6.80 7.58 -16.83
N LEU A 195 6.21 8.38 -17.74
CA LEU A 195 6.44 8.29 -19.18
C LEU A 195 7.92 8.51 -19.53
N ALA A 196 8.56 9.51 -18.93
CA ALA A 196 9.97 9.81 -19.14
C ALA A 196 10.88 8.65 -18.69
N ASN A 197 10.58 8.05 -17.53
CA ASN A 197 11.31 6.89 -17.03
C ASN A 197 11.13 5.66 -17.95
N GLN A 198 9.92 5.45 -18.50
CA GLN A 198 9.69 4.40 -19.49
C GLN A 198 10.50 4.61 -20.78
N ALA A 199 10.65 5.86 -21.23
CA ALA A 199 11.50 6.19 -22.37
C ALA A 199 12.99 5.94 -22.06
N GLU A 200 13.46 6.38 -20.88
CA GLU A 200 14.86 6.21 -20.45
C GLU A 200 15.27 4.73 -20.34
N GLN A 201 14.42 3.89 -19.75
CA GLN A 201 14.68 2.45 -19.61
C GLN A 201 14.82 1.73 -20.95
N ARG A 202 14.17 2.25 -21.99
CA ARG A 202 14.24 1.76 -23.38
C ARG A 202 15.42 2.32 -24.16
N GLY A 203 16.18 3.24 -23.57
CA GLY A 203 17.27 3.94 -24.23
C GLY A 203 16.80 5.05 -25.18
N LEU A 204 15.54 5.47 -25.13
CA LEU A 204 14.98 6.58 -25.92
C LEU A 204 15.35 7.92 -25.26
N LYS A 205 16.64 8.25 -25.19
CA LYS A 205 17.15 9.34 -24.34
C LYS A 205 16.63 10.72 -24.75
N ARG A 206 16.41 10.96 -26.05
CA ARG A 206 15.85 12.21 -26.56
C ARG A 206 14.43 12.43 -26.02
N GLN A 207 13.57 11.43 -26.18
CA GLN A 207 12.19 11.46 -25.72
C GLN A 207 12.12 11.55 -24.19
N ALA A 208 13.01 10.86 -23.48
CA ALA A 208 13.11 10.94 -22.02
C ALA A 208 13.42 12.37 -21.54
N PHE A 209 14.37 13.06 -22.18
CA PHE A 209 14.68 14.45 -21.85
C PHE A 209 13.49 15.38 -22.06
N GLN A 210 12.81 15.27 -23.22
CA GLN A 210 11.65 16.11 -23.53
C GLN A 210 10.52 15.92 -22.50
N LEU A 211 10.24 14.68 -22.11
CA LEU A 211 9.23 14.37 -21.10
C LEU A 211 9.63 14.86 -19.70
N TYR A 212 10.89 14.69 -19.28
CA TYR A 212 11.37 15.23 -18.00
C TYR A 212 11.37 16.76 -17.97
N ALA A 213 11.71 17.41 -19.09
CA ALA A 213 11.66 18.86 -19.21
C ALA A 213 10.21 19.35 -19.09
N ALA A 214 9.27 18.74 -19.81
CA ALA A 214 7.85 19.07 -19.73
C ALA A 214 7.26 18.83 -18.33
N ALA A 215 7.62 17.72 -17.67
CA ALA A 215 7.21 17.46 -16.29
C ALA A 215 7.73 18.54 -15.32
N ALA A 216 8.97 18.97 -15.51
CA ALA A 216 9.58 20.00 -14.70
C ALA A 216 9.01 21.40 -14.96
N ASP A 217 8.55 21.72 -16.18
CA ASP A 217 7.77 22.95 -16.46
C ASP A 217 6.45 22.98 -15.67
N ASN A 218 5.94 21.81 -15.28
CA ASN A 218 4.73 21.64 -14.48
C ASN A 218 5.00 21.53 -12.97
N GLY A 219 6.23 21.81 -12.52
CA GLY A 219 6.59 21.90 -11.11
C GLY A 219 7.09 20.60 -10.47
N ASP A 220 7.38 19.55 -11.25
CA ASP A 220 7.99 18.32 -10.71
C ASP A 220 9.51 18.49 -10.47
N ALA A 221 9.89 18.60 -9.19
CA ALA A 221 11.26 18.76 -8.76
C ALA A 221 12.16 17.53 -9.01
N ASN A 222 11.59 16.31 -9.03
CA ASN A 222 12.34 15.09 -9.32
C ASN A 222 12.61 14.95 -10.81
N ALA A 223 11.63 15.29 -11.65
CA ALA A 223 11.80 15.35 -13.10
C ALA A 223 12.86 16.38 -13.48
N LEU A 224 12.88 17.52 -12.80
CA LEU A 224 13.90 18.54 -12.98
C LEU A 224 15.31 17.99 -12.68
N ARG A 225 15.47 17.25 -11.58
CA ARG A 225 16.74 16.57 -11.25
C ARG A 225 17.13 15.54 -12.29
N ALA A 226 16.17 14.76 -12.79
CA ALA A 226 16.42 13.74 -13.81
C ALA A 226 16.85 14.35 -15.16
N ALA A 227 16.23 15.46 -15.58
CA ALA A 227 16.62 16.21 -16.78
C ALA A 227 18.05 16.75 -16.67
N VAL A 228 18.40 17.38 -15.54
CA VAL A 228 19.76 17.87 -15.27
C VAL A 228 20.77 16.73 -15.30
N ARG A 229 20.47 15.60 -14.64
CA ARG A 229 21.34 14.41 -14.66
C ARG A 229 21.58 13.93 -16.09
N LEU A 230 20.54 13.82 -16.89
CA LEU A 230 20.63 13.35 -18.27
C LEU A 230 21.52 14.27 -19.13
N LEU A 231 21.43 15.59 -18.94
CA LEU A 231 22.30 16.56 -19.62
C LEU A 231 23.76 16.50 -19.13
N ASP A 232 23.98 16.41 -17.82
CA ASP A 232 25.31 16.28 -17.22
C ASP A 232 26.01 14.98 -17.70
N GLU A 233 25.28 13.85 -17.77
CA GLU A 233 25.77 12.59 -18.33
C GLU A 233 26.17 12.69 -19.81
N THR A 234 25.58 13.65 -20.56
CA THR A 234 25.96 13.92 -21.96
C THR A 234 27.10 14.93 -22.12
N GLY A 235 27.61 15.50 -21.01
CA GLY A 235 28.74 16.43 -21.00
C GLY A 235 28.41 17.89 -21.29
N ARG A 236 27.15 18.33 -21.16
CA ARG A 236 26.66 19.66 -21.57
C ARG A 236 26.44 20.64 -20.40
N VAL A 237 27.50 20.95 -19.64
CA VAL A 237 27.42 21.74 -18.38
C VAL A 237 26.97 23.19 -18.59
N ALA A 238 27.41 23.85 -19.68
CA ALA A 238 27.04 25.23 -19.97
C ALA A 238 25.54 25.37 -20.30
N ASP A 239 25.02 24.49 -21.16
CA ASP A 239 23.61 24.45 -21.56
C ASP A 239 22.70 24.17 -20.36
N THR A 240 23.13 23.27 -19.47
CA THR A 240 22.45 22.94 -18.22
C THR A 240 22.32 24.17 -17.30
N THR A 241 23.38 24.97 -17.20
CA THR A 241 23.38 26.19 -16.37
C THR A 241 22.44 27.26 -16.93
N GLN A 242 22.44 27.45 -18.25
CA GLN A 242 21.53 28.39 -18.91
C GLN A 242 20.06 27.97 -18.75
N TRP A 243 19.78 26.67 -18.93
CA TRP A 243 18.44 26.13 -18.76
C TRP A 243 17.92 26.30 -17.32
N LEU A 244 18.76 26.06 -16.30
CA LEU A 244 18.42 26.29 -14.89
C LEU A 244 18.13 27.76 -14.58
N ARG A 245 18.88 28.72 -15.18
CA ARG A 245 18.63 30.16 -14.98
C ARG A 245 17.27 30.58 -15.53
N ASN A 246 16.91 30.12 -16.74
CA ASN A 246 15.61 30.41 -17.33
C ASN A 246 14.46 29.88 -16.45
N ARG A 247 14.61 28.67 -15.90
CA ARG A 247 13.64 28.06 -14.96
C ARG A 247 13.59 28.74 -13.61
N ALA A 248 14.74 29.20 -13.12
CA ALA A 248 14.78 29.95 -11.89
C ALA A 248 13.96 31.24 -12.05
N ASP A 249 14.06 31.95 -13.18
CA ASP A 249 13.33 33.21 -13.42
C ASP A 249 11.79 33.00 -13.49
N SER A 250 11.31 31.79 -13.76
CA SER A 250 9.89 31.41 -13.61
C SER A 250 9.45 31.07 -12.18
N GLY A 251 10.35 31.20 -11.19
CA GLY A 251 10.03 31.09 -9.76
C GLY A 251 10.44 29.78 -9.08
N ASP A 252 11.14 28.88 -9.76
CA ASP A 252 11.59 27.61 -9.16
C ASP A 252 12.76 27.84 -8.19
N ARG A 253 12.50 27.61 -6.90
CA ARG A 253 13.45 27.78 -5.80
C ARG A 253 14.67 26.86 -5.93
N TRP A 254 14.48 25.61 -6.30
CA TRP A 254 15.58 24.65 -6.42
C TRP A 254 16.49 25.01 -7.61
N ALA A 255 15.90 25.49 -8.71
CA ALA A 255 16.68 26.00 -9.83
C ALA A 255 17.56 27.19 -9.44
N VAL A 256 17.12 28.06 -8.52
CA VAL A 256 17.93 29.15 -7.96
C VAL A 256 19.20 28.62 -7.30
N GLU A 257 19.04 27.69 -6.35
CA GLU A 257 20.14 27.13 -5.57
C GLU A 257 21.15 26.42 -6.48
N GLN A 258 20.64 25.64 -7.45
CA GLN A 258 21.47 24.83 -8.33
C GLN A 258 22.23 25.64 -9.38
N ALA A 259 21.66 26.76 -9.86
CA ALA A 259 22.35 27.70 -10.72
C ALA A 259 23.42 28.48 -9.93
N ALA A 260 23.07 29.00 -8.75
CA ALA A 260 24.00 29.73 -7.89
C ALA A 260 25.18 28.85 -7.45
N SER A 261 24.94 27.59 -7.07
CA SER A 261 26.00 26.65 -6.68
C SER A 261 26.98 26.37 -7.82
N ARG A 262 26.52 26.27 -9.07
CA ARG A 262 27.38 26.09 -10.25
C ARG A 262 28.19 27.34 -10.59
N MET A 263 27.72 28.51 -10.14
CA MET A 263 28.34 29.81 -10.33
C MET A 263 29.12 30.30 -9.09
N ARG A 264 29.34 29.45 -8.07
CA ARG A 264 29.91 29.85 -6.77
C ARG A 264 31.39 30.30 -6.82
N HIS A 265 32.11 30.00 -7.90
CA HIS A 265 33.54 30.24 -8.00
C HIS A 265 33.93 31.23 -9.12
N GLY A 266 35.01 31.97 -8.88
CA GLY A 266 35.61 32.89 -9.84
C GLY A 266 34.68 34.05 -10.25
N ASP A 267 34.82 34.51 -11.49
CA ASP A 267 34.06 35.64 -12.03
C ASP A 267 32.54 35.39 -12.08
N GLN A 268 32.12 34.12 -12.08
CA GLN A 268 30.71 33.74 -12.06
C GLN A 268 30.03 34.05 -10.71
N ARG A 269 30.79 34.18 -9.61
CA ARG A 269 30.23 34.46 -8.27
C ARG A 269 29.59 35.84 -8.18
N GLN A 270 30.26 36.85 -8.73
CA GLN A 270 29.71 38.21 -8.78
C GLN A 270 28.46 38.28 -9.67
N ILE A 271 28.44 37.51 -10.76
CA ILE A 271 27.26 37.37 -11.62
C ILE A 271 26.10 36.71 -10.85
N ALA A 272 26.39 35.71 -10.02
CA ALA A 272 25.38 35.05 -9.17
C ALA A 272 24.81 36.00 -8.10
N ILE A 273 25.65 36.74 -7.38
CA ILE A 273 25.22 37.71 -6.36
C ILE A 273 24.35 38.80 -6.99
N ALA A 274 24.78 39.39 -8.11
CA ALA A 274 24.02 40.42 -8.81
C ALA A 274 22.65 39.88 -9.29
N TRP A 275 22.63 38.66 -9.82
CA TRP A 275 21.41 38.00 -10.23
C TRP A 275 20.45 37.73 -9.05
N LEU A 276 20.94 37.20 -7.93
CA LEU A 276 20.14 36.94 -6.72
C LEU A 276 19.59 38.22 -6.09
N ARG A 277 20.38 39.30 -6.00
CA ARG A 277 19.91 40.62 -5.55
C ARG A 277 18.82 41.19 -6.46
N GLY A 278 18.97 41.02 -7.78
CA GLY A 278 17.93 41.41 -8.75
C GLY A 278 16.61 40.67 -8.52
N ARG A 279 16.65 39.41 -8.09
CA ARG A 279 15.46 38.64 -7.72
C ARG A 279 14.89 39.06 -6.37
N ALA A 280 15.76 39.27 -5.38
CA ALA A 280 15.38 39.75 -4.06
C ALA A 280 14.63 41.10 -4.13
N ALA A 281 15.07 42.01 -5.00
CA ALA A 281 14.40 43.29 -5.24
C ALA A 281 12.95 43.13 -5.77
N ARG A 282 12.60 41.97 -6.32
CA ARG A 282 11.24 41.62 -6.78
C ARG A 282 10.42 40.88 -5.73
N GLY A 283 10.92 40.75 -4.50
CA GLY A 283 10.21 40.18 -3.36
C GLY A 283 10.60 38.74 -2.99
N ASP A 284 11.63 38.15 -3.60
CA ASP A 284 12.10 36.80 -3.26
C ASP A 284 13.04 36.81 -2.05
N ALA A 285 12.45 36.60 -0.86
CA ALA A 285 13.19 36.55 0.41
C ALA A 285 14.23 35.42 0.46
N HIS A 286 14.02 34.33 -0.28
CA HIS A 286 14.98 33.23 -0.33
C HIS A 286 16.20 33.57 -1.20
N SER A 287 15.99 34.25 -2.33
CA SER A 287 17.11 34.78 -3.13
C SER A 287 17.93 35.81 -2.37
N LEU A 288 17.29 36.65 -1.54
CA LEU A 288 18.01 37.58 -0.66
C LEU A 288 18.88 36.84 0.36
N TRP A 289 18.33 35.79 0.99
CA TRP A 289 19.08 34.94 1.90
C TRP A 289 20.29 34.29 1.21
N GLN A 290 20.11 33.69 0.03
CA GLN A 290 21.22 33.09 -0.74
C GLN A 290 22.29 34.13 -1.13
N ALA A 291 21.89 35.36 -1.46
CA ALA A 291 22.83 36.43 -1.75
C ALA A 291 23.65 36.82 -0.50
N VAL A 292 22.99 36.97 0.66
CA VAL A 292 23.66 37.29 1.93
C VAL A 292 24.60 36.16 2.37
N GLU A 293 24.24 34.88 2.20
CA GLU A 293 25.16 33.76 2.47
C GLU A 293 26.40 33.80 1.55
N LEU A 294 26.22 34.04 0.24
CA LEU A 294 27.34 34.19 -0.69
C LEU A 294 28.19 35.44 -0.42
N GLU A 295 27.64 36.46 0.24
CA GLU A 295 28.38 37.66 0.67
C GLU A 295 29.11 37.44 1.99
N LEU A 296 28.49 36.80 2.98
CA LEU A 296 29.09 36.48 4.29
C LEU A 296 30.28 35.53 4.18
N GLU A 297 30.34 34.71 3.12
CA GLU A 297 31.53 33.89 2.82
C GLU A 297 32.82 34.73 2.62
N GLU A 298 32.74 36.05 2.33
CA GLU A 298 33.90 36.95 2.17
C GLU A 298 33.74 38.36 2.80
N GLY A 299 32.57 38.68 3.36
CA GLY A 299 32.17 40.04 3.79
C GLY A 299 31.99 40.22 5.32
N PRO A 300 31.69 41.45 5.79
CA PRO A 300 31.55 41.76 7.22
C PRO A 300 30.27 41.16 7.83
N VAL A 301 30.41 40.49 8.97
CA VAL A 301 29.34 39.74 9.67
C VAL A 301 28.20 40.63 10.20
N GLU A 302 28.49 41.90 10.53
CA GLU A 302 27.52 42.85 11.11
C GLU A 302 26.35 43.19 10.18
N ASP A 303 26.60 43.28 8.86
CA ASP A 303 25.55 43.58 7.89
C ASP A 303 24.53 42.43 7.80
N GLY A 304 25.00 41.18 7.93
CA GLY A 304 24.14 39.99 8.02
C GLY A 304 23.34 39.93 9.32
N LEU A 305 23.96 40.25 10.46
CA LEU A 305 23.29 40.28 11.77
C LEU A 305 22.17 41.32 11.83
N ALA A 306 22.37 42.52 11.27
CA ALA A 306 21.35 43.56 11.22
C ALA A 306 20.09 43.10 10.46
N PHE A 307 20.28 42.39 9.35
CA PHE A 307 19.18 41.81 8.59
C PHE A 307 18.43 40.72 9.38
N TYR A 308 19.16 39.77 9.98
CA TYR A 308 18.53 38.68 10.74
C TYR A 308 17.78 39.19 11.98
N ARG A 309 18.28 40.21 12.68
CA ARG A 309 17.56 40.88 13.78
C ARG A 309 16.23 41.47 13.31
N ALA A 310 16.24 42.24 12.21
CA ALA A 310 15.01 42.81 11.66
C ALA A 310 14.01 41.74 11.17
N ALA A 311 14.48 40.60 10.69
CA ALA A 311 13.64 39.48 10.30
C ALA A 311 13.09 38.72 11.53
N ALA A 312 13.87 38.60 12.60
CA ALA A 312 13.46 38.00 13.86
C ALA A 312 12.37 38.81 14.58
N ASP A 313 12.46 40.15 14.56
CA ASP A 313 11.42 41.05 15.10
C ASP A 313 10.06 40.87 14.40
N ARG A 314 10.08 40.35 13.16
CA ARG A 314 8.87 40.00 12.39
C ARG A 314 8.39 38.57 12.66
N GLY A 315 8.96 37.87 13.66
CA GLY A 315 8.60 36.51 14.06
C GLY A 315 9.27 35.39 13.28
N SER A 316 10.35 35.67 12.52
CA SER A 316 11.06 34.62 11.78
C SER A 316 11.91 33.74 12.71
N VAL A 317 11.41 32.54 12.99
CA VAL A 317 12.11 31.51 13.78
C VAL A 317 13.49 31.15 13.20
N PHE A 318 13.61 31.14 11.87
CA PHE A 318 14.89 30.87 11.20
C PHE A 318 15.90 31.99 11.43
N ALA A 319 15.45 33.25 11.36
CA ALA A 319 16.31 34.39 11.60
C ALA A 319 16.76 34.46 13.07
N ILE A 320 15.90 34.08 14.00
CA ILE A 320 16.27 33.96 15.43
C ILE A 320 17.43 32.97 15.59
N ARG A 321 17.32 31.79 14.99
CA ARG A 321 18.37 30.75 15.07
C ARG A 321 19.68 31.20 14.42
N ARG A 322 19.63 31.77 13.20
CA ARG A 322 20.85 32.23 12.51
C ARG A 322 21.54 33.38 13.24
N THR A 323 20.78 34.32 13.83
CA THR A 323 21.35 35.40 14.65
C THR A 323 22.17 34.82 15.80
N VAL A 324 21.63 33.83 16.52
CA VAL A 324 22.32 33.17 17.63
C VAL A 324 23.52 32.38 17.15
N GLU A 325 23.39 31.58 16.08
CA GLU A 325 24.51 30.81 15.52
C GLU A 325 25.70 31.71 15.15
N ILE A 326 25.42 32.89 14.57
CA ILE A 326 26.44 33.88 14.23
C ILE A 326 27.02 34.50 15.52
N LEU A 327 26.18 34.90 16.48
CA LEU A 327 26.65 35.46 17.75
C LEU A 327 27.49 34.46 18.57
N GLU A 328 27.15 33.17 18.55
CA GLU A 328 27.95 32.10 19.17
C GLU A 328 29.30 31.93 18.44
N GLY A 329 29.30 31.96 17.10
CA GLY A 329 30.53 31.90 16.29
C GLY A 329 31.49 33.06 16.56
N GLU A 330 30.95 34.24 16.85
CA GLU A 330 31.68 35.46 17.23
C GLU A 330 32.03 35.53 18.73
N GLY A 331 31.64 34.54 19.54
CA GLY A 331 31.90 34.50 20.99
C GLY A 331 31.04 35.46 21.84
N ARG A 332 29.96 36.01 21.29
CA ARG A 332 29.04 36.97 21.94
C ARG A 332 27.88 36.24 22.64
N ALA A 333 28.21 35.32 23.55
CA ALA A 333 27.24 34.42 24.17
C ALA A 333 26.16 35.11 25.02
N GLU A 334 26.49 36.20 25.74
CA GLU A 334 25.50 36.94 26.54
C GLU A 334 24.43 37.59 25.66
N GLU A 335 24.83 38.19 24.54
CA GLU A 335 23.88 38.78 23.59
C GLU A 335 22.96 37.72 22.98
N ALA A 336 23.47 36.52 22.74
CA ALA A 336 22.67 35.39 22.27
C ALA A 336 21.63 34.93 23.31
N VAL A 337 22.00 34.91 24.60
CA VAL A 337 21.08 34.58 25.71
C VAL A 337 19.98 35.65 25.84
N ASP A 338 20.35 36.92 25.84
CA ASP A 338 19.38 38.03 25.97
C ASP A 338 18.43 38.08 24.78
N PHE A 339 18.94 37.80 23.58
CA PHE A 339 18.12 37.69 22.39
C PHE A 339 17.08 36.56 22.50
N TYR A 340 17.46 35.39 23.01
CA TYR A 340 16.49 34.34 23.27
C TYR A 340 15.52 34.64 24.41
N ARG A 341 15.93 35.33 25.47
CA ARG A 341 15.01 35.77 26.55
C ARG A 341 13.92 36.69 26.01
N SER A 342 14.30 37.63 25.14
CA SER A 342 13.34 38.51 24.46
C SER A 342 12.35 37.71 23.60
N ALA A 343 12.84 36.73 22.84
CA ALA A 343 11.98 35.86 22.04
C ALA A 343 11.07 34.96 22.90
N ALA A 344 11.57 34.42 24.01
CA ALA A 344 10.79 33.63 24.97
C ALA A 344 9.68 34.46 25.63
N ALA A 345 9.95 35.71 26.00
CA ALA A 345 8.97 36.64 26.55
C ALA A 345 7.83 36.96 25.56
N SER A 346 8.10 36.87 24.26
CA SER A 346 7.06 37.00 23.22
C SER A 346 6.18 35.76 23.05
N GLY A 347 6.41 34.70 23.83
CA GLY A 347 5.62 33.47 23.85
C GLY A 347 6.15 32.33 22.95
N ASP A 348 7.36 32.45 22.40
CA ASP A 348 7.95 31.37 21.61
C ASP A 348 8.55 30.26 22.50
N ILE A 349 7.79 29.17 22.65
CA ILE A 349 8.19 27.95 23.39
C ILE A 349 9.54 27.39 22.90
N ARG A 350 9.88 27.54 21.61
CA ARG A 350 11.15 27.04 21.07
C ARG A 350 12.32 27.92 21.49
N ALA A 351 12.12 29.24 21.57
CA ALA A 351 13.12 30.17 22.05
C ALA A 351 13.51 29.87 23.50
N SER A 352 12.54 29.58 24.37
CA SER A 352 12.80 29.15 25.76
C SER A 352 13.65 27.88 25.83
N ARG A 353 13.39 26.90 24.96
CA ARG A 353 14.19 25.67 24.87
C ARG A 353 15.63 25.94 24.45
N TRP A 354 15.83 26.80 23.45
CA TRP A 354 17.16 27.13 22.97
C TRP A 354 17.94 28.00 23.98
N ALA A 355 17.27 28.92 24.67
CA ALA A 355 17.84 29.69 25.77
C ALA A 355 18.35 28.79 26.90
N ALA A 356 17.52 27.85 27.36
CA ALA A 356 17.88 26.93 28.43
C ALA A 356 19.07 26.02 28.03
N ALA A 357 19.11 25.56 26.78
CA ALA A 357 20.24 24.79 26.26
C ALA A 357 21.53 25.60 26.18
N LEU A 358 21.45 26.86 25.74
CA LEU A 358 22.58 27.79 25.69
C LEU A 358 23.14 28.08 27.09
N LEU A 359 22.27 28.41 28.04
CA LEU A 359 22.63 28.62 29.45
C LEU A 359 23.26 27.37 30.09
N THR A 360 22.75 26.18 29.77
CA THR A 360 23.32 24.91 30.26
C THR A 360 24.73 24.69 29.71
N ARG A 361 24.96 24.98 28.41
CA ARG A 361 26.30 24.86 27.80
C ARG A 361 27.29 25.88 28.38
N ALA A 362 26.79 27.02 28.85
CA ALA A 362 27.56 28.04 29.56
C ALA A 362 27.72 27.76 31.07
N ASP A 363 27.36 26.56 31.56
CA ASP A 363 27.43 26.15 32.98
C ASP A 363 26.57 27.00 33.94
N ARG A 364 25.53 27.67 33.41
CA ARG A 364 24.59 28.54 34.16
C ARG A 364 23.27 27.83 34.42
N LEU A 365 23.34 26.63 35.01
CA LEU A 365 22.18 25.77 35.24
C LEU A 365 21.05 26.44 36.04
N HIS A 366 21.40 27.21 37.08
CA HIS A 366 20.40 27.86 37.92
C HIS A 366 19.53 28.83 37.13
N GLU A 367 20.14 29.65 36.27
CA GLU A 367 19.42 30.59 35.41
C GLU A 367 18.57 29.88 34.35
N ALA A 368 19.04 28.74 33.82
CA ALA A 368 18.26 27.93 32.90
C ALA A 368 16.97 27.40 33.55
N VAL A 369 17.06 26.93 34.80
CA VAL A 369 15.91 26.40 35.56
C VAL A 369 14.91 27.51 35.91
N GLU A 370 15.39 28.67 36.36
CA GLU A 370 14.52 29.82 36.67
C GLU A 370 13.79 30.33 35.41
N LEU A 371 14.48 30.38 34.27
CA LEU A 371 13.85 30.73 33.00
C LEU A 371 12.71 29.75 32.65
N LEU A 372 12.95 28.44 32.80
CA LEU A 372 11.94 27.42 32.52
C LEU A 372 10.75 27.46 33.50
N ARG A 373 10.98 27.80 34.78
CA ARG A 373 9.90 28.03 35.75
C ARG A 373 9.02 29.22 35.33
N ALA A 374 9.64 30.34 34.97
CA ALA A 374 8.91 31.51 34.47
C ALA A 374 8.11 31.18 33.19
N CYS A 375 8.66 30.36 32.28
CA CYS A 375 7.92 29.89 31.10
C CYS A 375 6.72 29.00 31.47
N ALA A 376 6.83 28.17 32.50
CA ALA A 376 5.72 27.36 32.99
C ALA A 376 4.58 28.22 33.55
N GLU A 377 4.92 29.26 34.32
CA GLU A 377 3.96 30.25 34.82
C GLU A 377 3.28 31.01 33.68
N ALA A 378 4.00 31.27 32.58
CA ALA A 378 3.46 31.86 31.36
C ALA A 378 2.60 30.89 30.50
N GLY A 379 2.45 29.63 30.92
CA GLY A 379 1.56 28.64 30.30
C GLY A 379 2.25 27.55 29.49
N ASP A 380 3.59 27.46 29.48
CA ASP A 380 4.28 26.33 28.86
C ASP A 380 4.23 25.07 29.74
N ARG A 381 3.25 24.20 29.43
CA ARG A 381 3.04 22.89 30.09
C ARG A 381 4.26 21.95 30.08
N TYR A 382 5.25 22.16 29.22
CA TYR A 382 6.43 21.30 29.12
C TYR A 382 7.68 21.89 29.79
N ALA A 383 7.65 23.16 30.19
CA ALA A 383 8.84 23.83 30.72
C ALA A 383 9.32 23.21 32.05
N LEU A 384 8.41 22.87 32.97
CA LEU A 384 8.77 22.17 34.22
C LEU A 384 9.38 20.79 33.99
N ARG A 385 8.89 20.05 32.98
CA ARG A 385 9.50 18.77 32.58
C ARG A 385 10.95 18.95 32.13
N ARG A 386 11.21 20.00 31.34
CA ARG A 386 12.56 20.33 30.88
C ARG A 386 13.46 20.76 32.03
N ALA A 387 12.95 21.54 32.97
CA ALA A 387 13.68 21.90 34.17
C ALA A 387 14.08 20.65 34.97
N ALA A 388 13.17 19.69 35.12
CA ALA A 388 13.46 18.42 35.78
C ALA A 388 14.53 17.59 35.04
N ASP A 389 14.47 17.52 33.70
CA ASP A 389 15.48 16.82 32.90
C ASP A 389 16.88 17.43 33.09
N LEU A 390 17.00 18.76 33.06
CA LEU A 390 18.27 19.49 33.28
C LEU A 390 18.79 19.29 34.70
N LEU A 391 17.93 19.38 35.71
CA LEU A 391 18.29 19.14 37.11
C LEU A 391 18.76 17.70 37.35
N ARG A 392 18.14 16.73 36.68
CA ARG A 392 18.54 15.32 36.71
C ARG A 392 19.92 15.11 36.08
N GLU A 393 20.18 15.71 34.91
CA GLU A 393 21.48 15.67 34.24
C GLU A 393 22.60 16.30 35.09
N ALA A 394 22.27 17.35 35.84
CA ALA A 394 23.18 17.99 36.78
C ALA A 394 23.31 17.29 38.15
N GLY A 395 22.61 16.17 38.36
CA GLY A 395 22.63 15.43 39.63
C GLY A 395 21.85 16.08 40.79
N ARG A 396 21.11 17.17 40.56
CA ARG A 396 20.24 17.83 41.55
C ARG A 396 18.89 17.12 41.66
N ARG A 397 18.91 15.89 42.20
CA ARG A 397 17.75 14.97 42.19
C ARG A 397 16.53 15.48 42.95
N ASP A 398 16.71 16.06 44.14
CA ASP A 398 15.58 16.57 44.94
C ASP A 398 14.76 17.63 44.20
N GLU A 399 15.44 18.59 43.59
CA GLU A 399 14.78 19.65 42.81
C GLU A 399 14.15 19.11 41.53
N ALA A 400 14.78 18.12 40.89
CA ALA A 400 14.21 17.43 39.75
C ALA A 400 12.89 16.73 40.12
N ILE A 401 12.83 16.07 41.29
CA ILE A 401 11.62 15.43 41.81
C ILE A 401 10.52 16.49 42.04
N THR A 402 10.83 17.61 42.69
CA THR A 402 9.86 18.69 42.91
C THR A 402 9.32 19.24 41.59
N CYS A 403 10.18 19.50 40.61
CA CYS A 403 9.75 19.96 39.29
C CYS A 403 8.88 18.91 38.56
N CYS A 404 9.18 17.61 38.72
CA CYS A 404 8.33 16.56 38.18
C CYS A 404 6.95 16.53 38.85
N GLN A 405 6.89 16.66 40.17
CA GLN A 405 5.62 16.65 40.91
C GLN A 405 4.72 17.83 40.48
N GLN A 406 5.28 19.03 40.41
CA GLN A 406 4.58 20.24 39.94
C GLN A 406 4.10 20.10 38.49
N ALA A 407 4.93 19.56 37.59
CA ALA A 407 4.53 19.29 36.22
C ALA A 407 3.37 18.29 36.16
N ALA A 408 3.39 17.26 37.02
CA ALA A 408 2.34 16.25 37.06
C ALA A 408 1.00 16.81 37.58
N GLU A 409 1.04 17.76 38.51
CA GLU A 409 -0.12 18.49 39.04
C GLU A 409 -0.71 19.47 38.01
N SER A 410 0.13 20.08 37.17
CA SER A 410 -0.30 20.92 36.04
C SER A 410 -0.94 20.15 34.88
N GLY A 411 -0.97 18.82 34.94
CA GLY A 411 -1.64 17.95 33.96
C GLY A 411 -0.72 17.11 33.06
N ASP A 412 0.61 17.16 33.22
CA ASP A 412 1.52 16.23 32.54
C ASP A 412 1.52 14.86 33.25
N THR A 413 0.54 14.01 32.96
CA THR A 413 0.43 12.68 33.58
C THR A 413 1.63 11.78 33.27
N ALA A 414 2.33 12.00 32.14
CA ALA A 414 3.45 11.17 31.72
C ALA A 414 4.68 11.33 32.61
N ILE A 415 4.86 12.50 33.26
CA ILE A 415 6.02 12.75 34.13
C ILE A 415 5.93 12.02 35.48
N THR A 416 4.75 11.50 35.83
CA THR A 416 4.54 10.74 37.07
C THR A 416 5.48 9.54 37.15
N ALA A 417 5.70 8.84 36.03
CA ALA A 417 6.63 7.71 35.99
C ALA A 417 8.07 8.13 36.27
N THR A 418 8.49 9.31 35.77
CA THR A 418 9.83 9.86 35.99
C THR A 418 10.02 10.24 37.46
N ALA A 419 9.06 10.94 38.07
CA ALA A 419 9.10 11.29 39.49
C ALA A 419 9.23 10.05 40.38
N VAL A 420 8.41 9.02 40.11
CA VAL A 420 8.45 7.75 40.85
C VAL A 420 9.79 7.05 40.65
N ALA A 421 10.32 6.99 39.43
CA ALA A 421 11.61 6.36 39.16
C ALA A 421 12.74 7.02 39.97
N LEU A 422 12.79 8.36 39.98
CA LEU A 422 13.78 9.12 40.76
C LEU A 422 13.66 8.84 42.27
N LEU A 423 12.44 8.85 42.81
CA LEU A 423 12.21 8.53 44.22
C LEU A 423 12.64 7.11 44.58
N LEU A 424 12.45 6.13 43.69
CA LEU A 424 12.87 4.75 43.91
C LEU A 424 14.39 4.57 43.81
N GLU A 425 15.05 5.27 42.87
CA GLU A 425 16.51 5.28 42.75
C GLU A 425 17.20 5.82 44.03
N ASP A 426 16.58 6.79 44.70
CA ASP A 426 17.06 7.34 45.96
C ASP A 426 16.55 6.55 47.20
N GLY A 427 15.85 5.43 47.01
CA GLY A 427 15.36 4.57 48.09
C GLY A 427 14.16 5.14 48.88
N ARG A 428 13.54 6.21 48.38
CA ARG A 428 12.42 6.95 49.01
C ARG A 428 11.06 6.37 48.58
N THR A 429 10.92 5.05 48.71
CA THR A 429 9.71 4.33 48.28
C THR A 429 8.44 4.81 48.98
N ASP A 430 8.52 5.14 50.28
CA ASP A 430 7.37 5.57 51.06
C ASP A 430 6.84 6.95 50.60
N GLU A 431 7.73 7.86 50.24
CA GLU A 431 7.35 9.16 49.68
C GLU A 431 6.68 9.00 48.32
N ALA A 432 7.20 8.10 47.47
CA ALA A 432 6.56 7.77 46.19
C ALA A 432 5.14 7.22 46.39
N VAL A 433 4.94 6.33 47.36
CA VAL A 433 3.63 5.77 47.68
C VAL A 433 2.67 6.85 48.18
N ILE A 434 3.09 7.69 49.14
CA ILE A 434 2.25 8.77 49.68
C ILE A 434 1.80 9.70 48.57
N TRP A 435 2.74 10.11 47.70
CA TRP A 435 2.43 10.99 46.58
C TRP A 435 1.46 10.34 45.58
N LEU A 436 1.67 9.07 45.22
CA LEU A 436 0.77 8.33 44.32
C LEU A 436 -0.62 8.10 44.93
N ARG A 437 -0.73 7.85 46.24
CA ARG A 437 -2.02 7.71 46.95
C ARG A 437 -2.81 9.02 46.89
N GLY A 438 -2.17 10.17 47.13
CA GLY A 438 -2.82 11.48 46.99
C GLY A 438 -3.32 11.74 45.57
N ARG A 439 -2.56 11.34 44.55
CA ARG A 439 -3.02 11.40 43.15
C ARG A 439 -4.19 10.45 42.85
N ALA A 440 -4.17 9.24 43.42
CA ALA A 440 -5.27 8.30 43.29
C ALA A 440 -6.56 8.84 43.91
N GLU A 441 -6.47 9.56 45.03
CA GLU A 441 -7.60 10.27 45.67
C GLU A 441 -8.16 11.38 44.78
N ALA A 442 -7.32 12.05 44.00
CA ALA A 442 -7.76 12.98 42.95
C ALA A 442 -8.36 12.31 41.69
N GLY A 443 -8.47 10.96 41.66
CA GLY A 443 -9.11 10.20 40.59
C GLY A 443 -8.15 9.55 39.57
N ASP A 444 -6.83 9.64 39.78
CA ASP A 444 -5.85 9.03 38.88
C ASP A 444 -5.77 7.50 39.07
N ARG A 445 -6.44 6.76 38.18
CA ARG A 445 -6.44 5.28 38.19
C ARG A 445 -5.06 4.68 37.95
N GLN A 446 -4.17 5.34 37.20
CA GLN A 446 -2.82 4.83 36.97
C GLN A 446 -1.96 5.00 38.22
N ALA A 447 -2.10 6.13 38.91
CA ALA A 447 -1.44 6.36 40.20
C ALA A 447 -1.87 5.31 41.24
N LEU A 448 -3.16 4.95 41.28
CA LEU A 448 -3.66 3.87 42.15
C LEU A 448 -2.93 2.55 41.88
N VAL A 449 -2.86 2.13 40.61
CA VAL A 449 -2.20 0.87 40.23
C VAL A 449 -0.72 0.91 40.62
N ARG A 450 -0.02 2.01 40.34
CA ARG A 450 1.41 2.17 40.68
C ARG A 450 1.64 2.15 42.20
N ALA A 451 0.81 2.84 42.99
CA ALA A 451 0.91 2.81 44.45
C ALA A 451 0.78 1.37 44.99
N THR A 452 -0.23 0.63 44.52
CA THR A 452 -0.45 -0.75 44.96
C THR A 452 0.69 -1.69 44.60
N GLN A 453 1.34 -1.49 43.45
CA GLN A 453 2.51 -2.27 43.04
C GLN A 453 3.70 -2.01 43.96
N LEU A 454 3.96 -0.75 44.31
CA LEU A 454 5.05 -0.38 45.20
C LEU A 454 4.83 -0.88 46.63
N ASP A 455 3.62 -0.73 47.17
CA ASP A 455 3.31 -1.25 48.49
C ASP A 455 3.39 -2.78 48.56
N THR A 456 2.97 -3.48 47.51
CA THR A 456 3.08 -4.94 47.43
C THR A 456 4.54 -5.39 47.36
N ALA A 457 5.38 -4.69 46.56
CA ALA A 457 6.81 -4.94 46.52
C ALA A 457 7.50 -4.65 47.87
N ALA A 458 6.99 -3.69 48.64
CA ALA A 458 7.42 -3.39 49.99
C ALA A 458 6.85 -4.34 51.08
N GLY A 459 6.06 -5.35 50.70
CA GLY A 459 5.49 -6.34 51.62
C GLY A 459 4.29 -5.82 52.44
N ARG A 460 3.74 -4.65 52.12
CA ARG A 460 2.61 -4.01 52.84
C ARG A 460 1.25 -4.38 52.25
N LEU A 461 1.06 -5.66 51.96
CA LEU A 461 -0.16 -6.16 51.31
C LEU A 461 -1.43 -5.83 52.12
N ASP A 462 -1.43 -6.12 53.43
CA ASP A 462 -2.61 -5.92 54.29
C ASP A 462 -3.02 -4.44 54.41
N GLU A 463 -2.03 -3.55 54.51
CA GLU A 463 -2.28 -2.11 54.55
C GLU A 463 -2.90 -1.63 53.23
N THR A 464 -2.36 -2.12 52.10
CA THR A 464 -2.85 -1.80 50.75
C THR A 464 -4.27 -2.27 50.54
N VAL A 465 -4.57 -3.51 50.92
CA VAL A 465 -5.93 -4.09 50.82
C VAL A 465 -6.89 -3.28 51.66
N ARG A 466 -6.52 -2.93 52.91
CA ARG A 466 -7.36 -2.10 53.78
C ARG A 466 -7.64 -0.72 53.16
N TRP A 467 -6.62 -0.06 52.61
CA TRP A 467 -6.78 1.22 51.91
C TRP A 467 -7.73 1.11 50.71
N LEU A 468 -7.57 0.07 49.88
CA LEU A 468 -8.44 -0.16 48.72
C LEU A 468 -9.89 -0.48 49.12
N THR A 469 -10.09 -1.26 50.17
CA THR A 469 -11.44 -1.58 50.68
C THR A 469 -12.12 -0.33 51.25
N GLN A 470 -11.41 0.55 51.95
CA GLN A 470 -11.97 1.80 52.44
C GLN A 470 -12.37 2.75 51.30
N ARG A 471 -11.58 2.80 50.22
CA ARG A 471 -11.95 3.55 49.01
C ARG A 471 -13.18 2.97 48.32
N ALA A 472 -13.31 1.65 48.32
CA ALA A 472 -14.45 0.97 47.74
C ALA A 472 -15.77 1.24 48.45
N GLU A 473 -15.74 1.44 49.78
CA GLU A 473 -16.93 1.86 50.55
C GLU A 473 -17.52 3.18 50.02
N HIS A 474 -16.72 3.99 49.33
CA HIS A 474 -17.13 5.23 48.68
C HIS A 474 -17.54 5.04 47.20
N GLY A 475 -17.74 3.80 46.75
CA GLY A 475 -18.23 3.48 45.39
C GLY A 475 -17.16 3.19 44.34
N ASP A 476 -15.88 3.06 44.72
CA ASP A 476 -14.79 2.72 43.81
C ASP A 476 -14.72 1.19 43.56
N SER A 477 -15.52 0.71 42.60
CA SER A 477 -15.54 -0.72 42.21
C SER A 477 -14.20 -1.19 41.63
N PHE A 478 -13.41 -0.29 41.05
CA PHE A 478 -12.07 -0.60 40.56
C PHE A 478 -11.09 -0.89 41.70
N ALA A 479 -11.18 -0.15 42.81
CA ALA A 479 -10.38 -0.41 44.01
C ALA A 479 -10.64 -1.82 44.57
N LEU A 480 -11.90 -2.28 44.64
CA LEU A 480 -12.22 -3.66 45.06
C LEU A 480 -11.60 -4.71 44.15
N ARG A 481 -11.73 -4.53 42.83
CA ARG A 481 -11.14 -5.47 41.88
C ARG A 481 -9.62 -5.53 42.02
N ARG A 482 -8.96 -4.39 42.28
CA ARG A 482 -7.53 -4.35 42.55
C ARG A 482 -7.15 -5.03 43.86
N ALA A 483 -7.90 -4.83 44.93
CA ALA A 483 -7.68 -5.55 46.20
C ALA A 483 -7.77 -7.06 45.99
N ALA A 484 -8.78 -7.52 45.24
CA ALA A 484 -8.97 -8.92 44.91
C ALA A 484 -7.83 -9.50 44.05
N ASP A 485 -7.34 -8.74 43.05
CA ASP A 485 -6.19 -9.14 42.22
C ASP A 485 -4.93 -9.36 43.08
N LEU A 486 -4.65 -8.47 44.03
CA LEU A 486 -3.51 -8.56 44.95
C LEU A 486 -3.64 -9.74 45.92
N LEU A 487 -4.82 -9.94 46.51
CA LEU A 487 -5.10 -11.08 47.40
C LEU A 487 -4.93 -12.41 46.67
N ARG A 488 -5.36 -12.48 45.40
CA ARG A 488 -5.17 -13.65 44.55
C ARG A 488 -3.69 -13.94 44.29
N GLU A 489 -2.91 -12.91 43.96
CA GLU A 489 -1.46 -13.03 43.72
C GLU A 489 -0.70 -13.47 44.97
N ALA A 490 -1.15 -13.03 46.15
CA ALA A 490 -0.65 -13.47 47.44
C ALA A 490 -1.12 -14.86 47.89
N GLY A 491 -1.97 -15.54 47.11
CA GLY A 491 -2.51 -16.86 47.43
C GLY A 491 -3.65 -16.87 48.46
N ARG A 492 -4.15 -15.71 48.90
CA ARG A 492 -5.28 -15.55 49.83
C ARG A 492 -6.61 -15.67 49.09
N ARG A 493 -6.88 -16.89 48.61
CA ARG A 493 -7.96 -17.18 47.65
C ARG A 493 -9.36 -16.82 48.16
N ASP A 494 -9.72 -17.16 49.40
CA ASP A 494 -11.07 -16.92 49.92
C ASP A 494 -11.38 -15.42 50.13
N GLU A 495 -10.38 -14.65 50.56
CA GLU A 495 -10.50 -13.20 50.66
C GLU A 495 -10.61 -12.55 49.28
N ALA A 496 -9.81 -13.02 48.30
CA ALA A 496 -9.93 -12.57 46.92
C ALA A 496 -11.33 -12.85 46.34
N ILE A 497 -11.89 -14.05 46.57
CA ILE A 497 -13.26 -14.40 46.17
C ILE A 497 -14.27 -13.43 46.78
N THR A 498 -14.14 -13.13 48.07
CA THR A 498 -15.03 -12.20 48.77
C THR A 498 -14.97 -10.79 48.15
N CYS A 499 -13.78 -10.27 47.89
CA CYS A 499 -13.61 -8.97 47.25
C CYS A 499 -14.14 -8.94 45.80
N TYR A 500 -13.88 -9.98 44.99
CA TYR A 500 -14.45 -10.06 43.63
C TYR A 500 -15.98 -10.17 43.65
N GLN A 501 -16.56 -10.90 44.61
CA GLN A 501 -18.02 -10.98 44.75
C GLN A 501 -18.64 -9.63 45.16
N GLN A 502 -17.98 -8.87 46.02
CA GLN A 502 -18.39 -7.51 46.37
C GLN A 502 -18.32 -6.58 45.14
N ALA A 503 -17.23 -6.63 44.37
CA ALA A 503 -17.11 -5.89 43.12
C ALA A 503 -18.19 -6.29 42.10
N ALA A 504 -18.49 -7.59 41.98
CA ALA A 504 -19.54 -8.10 41.10
C ALA A 504 -20.93 -7.57 41.48
N ARG A 505 -21.23 -7.39 42.78
CA ARG A 505 -22.51 -6.77 43.23
C ARG A 505 -22.66 -5.32 42.78
N SER A 506 -21.56 -4.63 42.48
CA SER A 506 -21.56 -3.28 41.90
C SER A 506 -21.67 -3.25 40.37
N GLY A 507 -21.86 -4.41 39.71
CA GLY A 507 -22.04 -4.54 38.26
C GLY A 507 -20.79 -4.87 37.46
N ASP A 508 -19.66 -5.20 38.10
CA ASP A 508 -18.44 -5.61 37.40
C ASP A 508 -18.49 -7.10 36.98
N ALA A 509 -18.89 -7.34 35.72
CA ALA A 509 -18.95 -8.68 35.13
C ALA A 509 -17.59 -9.40 35.10
N ALA A 510 -16.49 -8.66 34.90
CA ALA A 510 -15.15 -9.25 34.89
C ALA A 510 -14.75 -9.75 36.28
N SER A 511 -15.14 -9.03 37.34
CA SER A 511 -14.97 -9.49 38.73
C SER A 511 -15.78 -10.75 39.00
N ALA A 512 -17.02 -10.84 38.51
CA ALA A 512 -17.85 -12.05 38.66
C ALA A 512 -17.22 -13.29 38.01
N ARG A 513 -16.71 -13.16 36.77
CA ARG A 513 -16.01 -14.26 36.08
C ARG A 513 -14.71 -14.66 36.78
N ARG A 514 -13.95 -13.70 37.32
CA ARG A 514 -12.73 -13.98 38.11
C ARG A 514 -13.06 -14.71 39.42
N ALA A 515 -14.12 -14.31 40.12
CA ALA A 515 -14.61 -15.05 41.30
C ALA A 515 -14.98 -16.49 40.95
N ALA A 516 -15.71 -16.70 39.85
CA ALA A 516 -16.11 -18.02 39.38
C ALA A 516 -14.91 -18.93 39.07
N SER A 517 -13.89 -18.38 38.41
CA SER A 517 -12.64 -19.11 38.13
C SER A 517 -11.90 -19.53 39.41
N LEU A 518 -11.84 -18.65 40.41
CA LEU A 518 -11.24 -18.98 41.70
C LEU A 518 -12.05 -20.05 42.46
N LEU A 519 -13.39 -19.95 42.47
CA LEU A 519 -14.27 -20.96 43.05
C LEU A 519 -14.08 -22.33 42.38
N ARG A 520 -13.93 -22.36 41.04
CA ARG A 520 -13.64 -23.59 40.28
C ARG A 520 -12.32 -24.21 40.73
N THR A 521 -11.25 -23.42 40.80
CA THR A 521 -9.93 -23.93 41.24
C THR A 521 -9.90 -24.34 42.71
N ALA A 522 -10.78 -23.78 43.54
CA ALA A 522 -10.97 -24.20 44.93
C ALA A 522 -11.84 -25.46 45.08
N GLY A 523 -12.36 -26.04 43.99
CA GLY A 523 -13.26 -27.20 44.02
C GLY A 523 -14.69 -26.89 44.46
N ARG A 524 -15.05 -25.61 44.63
CA ARG A 524 -16.41 -25.14 44.96
C ARG A 524 -17.24 -25.03 43.68
N ILE A 525 -17.45 -26.19 43.03
CA ILE A 525 -17.98 -26.29 41.66
C ILE A 525 -19.38 -25.67 41.52
N SER A 526 -20.30 -25.93 42.46
CA SER A 526 -21.66 -25.38 42.40
C SER A 526 -21.66 -23.85 42.46
N GLU A 527 -20.89 -23.26 43.38
CA GLU A 527 -20.78 -21.80 43.51
C GLU A 527 -20.08 -21.16 42.31
N ALA A 528 -19.13 -21.88 41.69
CA ALA A 528 -18.48 -21.44 40.46
C ALA A 528 -19.51 -21.35 39.31
N ILE A 529 -20.36 -22.36 39.17
CA ILE A 529 -21.44 -22.39 38.15
C ILE A 529 -22.38 -21.20 38.36
N ASP A 530 -22.83 -20.93 39.59
CA ASP A 530 -23.72 -19.79 39.90
C ASP A 530 -23.04 -18.43 39.64
N ALA A 531 -21.74 -18.34 39.92
CA ALA A 531 -20.97 -17.12 39.65
C ALA A 531 -20.74 -16.89 38.14
N TYR A 532 -20.46 -17.96 37.37
CA TYR A 532 -20.39 -17.87 35.91
C TYR A 532 -21.74 -17.52 35.28
N HIS A 533 -22.85 -18.05 35.81
CA HIS A 533 -24.20 -17.72 35.34
C HIS A 533 -24.48 -16.22 35.49
N ARG A 534 -24.24 -15.66 36.67
CA ARG A 534 -24.42 -14.22 36.91
C ARG A 534 -23.53 -13.37 35.99
N ALA A 535 -22.29 -13.81 35.72
CA ALA A 535 -21.42 -13.13 34.77
C ALA A 535 -21.98 -13.16 33.33
N ALA A 536 -22.56 -14.29 32.91
CA ALA A 536 -23.19 -14.45 31.61
C ALA A 536 -24.49 -13.62 31.48
N GLU A 537 -25.28 -13.49 32.54
CA GLU A 537 -26.46 -12.61 32.60
C GLU A 537 -26.08 -11.13 32.43
N MET A 538 -24.91 -10.73 32.95
CA MET A 538 -24.35 -9.39 32.73
C MET A 538 -23.72 -9.20 31.33
N GLY A 539 -23.76 -10.21 30.46
CA GLY A 539 -23.30 -10.14 29.07
C GLY A 539 -21.90 -10.67 28.80
N ASP A 540 -21.22 -11.29 29.76
CA ASP A 540 -19.90 -11.89 29.53
C ASP A 540 -20.03 -13.24 28.78
N GLY A 541 -19.82 -13.22 27.45
CA GLY A 541 -19.86 -14.43 26.61
C GLY A 541 -18.78 -15.46 26.92
N CYS A 542 -17.62 -15.03 27.45
CA CYS A 542 -16.57 -15.96 27.89
C CYS A 542 -17.01 -16.71 29.16
N ALA A 543 -17.73 -16.05 30.06
CA ALA A 543 -18.28 -16.70 31.25
C ALA A 543 -19.26 -17.82 30.89
N LEU A 544 -20.08 -17.63 29.85
CA LEU A 544 -21.00 -18.66 29.36
C LEU A 544 -20.24 -19.90 28.84
N ALA A 545 -19.20 -19.69 28.01
CA ALA A 545 -18.39 -20.78 27.49
C ALA A 545 -17.67 -21.56 28.61
N ASP A 546 -17.12 -20.85 29.60
CA ASP A 546 -16.48 -21.44 30.78
C ASP A 546 -17.49 -22.25 31.62
N ALA A 547 -18.71 -21.74 31.80
CA ALA A 547 -19.77 -22.45 32.51
C ALA A 547 -20.19 -23.73 31.80
N VAL A 548 -20.38 -23.65 30.48
CA VAL A 548 -20.76 -24.78 29.64
C VAL A 548 -19.69 -25.88 29.69
N SER A 549 -18.41 -25.50 29.61
CA SER A 549 -17.32 -26.48 29.76
C SER A 549 -17.35 -27.14 31.14
N LEU A 550 -17.55 -26.36 32.20
CA LEU A 550 -17.60 -26.90 33.56
C LEU A 550 -18.81 -27.82 33.80
N LEU A 551 -19.98 -27.48 33.26
CA LEU A 551 -21.18 -28.31 33.31
C LEU A 551 -20.98 -29.62 32.52
N ARG A 552 -20.30 -29.59 31.37
CA ARG A 552 -19.94 -30.80 30.63
C ARG A 552 -19.01 -31.70 31.44
N ASP A 553 -17.94 -31.14 31.99
CA ASP A 553 -16.92 -31.91 32.71
C ASP A 553 -17.47 -32.52 34.02
N THR A 554 -18.57 -31.96 34.56
CA THR A 554 -19.30 -32.48 35.73
C THR A 554 -20.46 -33.42 35.38
N GLY A 555 -20.65 -33.75 34.10
CA GLY A 555 -21.71 -34.65 33.63
C GLY A 555 -23.10 -34.01 33.55
N ARG A 556 -23.24 -32.69 33.75
CA ARG A 556 -24.49 -31.91 33.70
C ARG A 556 -24.74 -31.33 32.29
N ALA A 557 -24.57 -32.16 31.26
CA ALA A 557 -24.65 -31.71 29.86
C ALA A 557 -26.04 -31.16 29.46
N ASP A 558 -27.13 -31.73 30.00
CA ASP A 558 -28.49 -31.26 29.68
C ASP A 558 -28.80 -29.86 30.24
N GLU A 559 -28.20 -29.50 31.36
CA GLU A 559 -28.32 -28.15 31.93
C GLU A 559 -27.54 -27.13 31.11
N ALA A 560 -26.33 -27.49 30.65
CA ALA A 560 -25.56 -26.66 29.72
C ALA A 560 -26.32 -26.44 28.41
N LEU A 561 -26.98 -27.48 27.88
CA LEU A 561 -27.85 -27.36 26.71
C LEU A 561 -29.04 -26.43 26.99
N GLY A 562 -29.63 -26.50 28.19
CA GLY A 562 -30.67 -25.57 28.64
C GLY A 562 -30.24 -24.11 28.56
N TRP A 563 -29.02 -23.80 29.02
CA TRP A 563 -28.48 -22.43 29.01
C TRP A 563 -28.16 -21.94 27.59
N LEU A 564 -27.70 -22.84 26.72
CA LEU A 564 -27.38 -22.52 25.33
C LEU A 564 -28.62 -22.35 24.45
N ARG A 565 -29.74 -23.03 24.73
CA ARG A 565 -30.95 -23.01 23.89
C ARG A 565 -31.44 -21.60 23.60
N ALA A 566 -31.61 -20.76 24.61
CA ALA A 566 -32.09 -19.39 24.42
C ALA A 566 -31.15 -18.54 23.53
N ARG A 567 -29.84 -18.78 23.57
CA ARG A 567 -28.84 -18.10 22.73
C ARG A 567 -28.84 -18.65 21.30
N VAL A 568 -28.97 -19.96 21.14
CA VAL A 568 -29.11 -20.61 19.83
C VAL A 568 -30.39 -20.15 19.12
N ASP A 569 -31.49 -20.05 19.85
CA ASP A 569 -32.77 -19.54 19.32
C ASP A 569 -32.68 -18.05 18.95
N ALA A 570 -31.82 -17.29 19.63
CA ALA A 570 -31.47 -15.91 19.28
C ALA A 570 -30.46 -15.80 18.12
N GLY A 571 -30.00 -16.92 17.55
CA GLY A 571 -29.10 -16.95 16.38
C GLY A 571 -27.61 -16.85 16.70
N ASP A 572 -27.19 -17.06 17.94
CA ASP A 572 -25.78 -17.08 18.33
C ASP A 572 -25.06 -18.32 17.75
N LEU A 573 -24.23 -18.09 16.74
CA LEU A 573 -23.50 -19.15 16.01
C LEU A 573 -22.46 -19.86 16.90
N ASP A 574 -21.87 -19.16 17.88
CA ASP A 574 -20.90 -19.76 18.80
C ASP A 574 -21.63 -20.65 19.82
N ALA A 575 -22.78 -20.21 20.32
CA ALA A 575 -23.65 -21.04 21.15
C ALA A 575 -24.12 -22.30 20.39
N ALA A 576 -24.47 -22.16 19.11
CA ALA A 576 -24.88 -23.30 18.26
C ALA A 576 -23.74 -24.30 18.05
N ARG A 577 -22.51 -23.81 17.85
CA ARG A 577 -21.31 -24.66 17.76
C ARG A 577 -21.05 -25.41 19.07
N GLN A 578 -21.14 -24.73 20.21
CA GLN A 578 -20.96 -25.36 21.53
C GLN A 578 -22.03 -26.41 21.82
N ALA A 579 -23.30 -26.12 21.51
CA ALA A 579 -24.41 -27.06 21.67
C ALA A 579 -24.22 -28.33 20.81
N GLY A 580 -23.85 -28.17 19.53
CA GLY A 580 -23.56 -29.31 18.65
C GLY A 580 -22.39 -30.18 19.15
N GLY A 581 -21.35 -29.55 19.71
CA GLY A 581 -20.23 -30.25 20.33
C GLY A 581 -20.65 -31.10 21.53
N LEU A 582 -21.47 -30.53 22.42
CA LEU A 582 -22.02 -31.21 23.60
C LEU A 582 -22.90 -32.41 23.20
N LEU A 583 -23.83 -32.20 22.27
CA LEU A 583 -24.74 -33.24 21.77
C LEU A 583 -23.95 -34.41 21.16
N ARG A 584 -22.88 -34.11 20.40
CA ARG A 584 -21.99 -35.14 19.85
C ARG A 584 -21.29 -35.92 20.96
N SER A 585 -20.75 -35.25 21.98
CA SER A 585 -20.10 -35.94 23.12
C SER A 585 -21.07 -36.76 23.97
N ALA A 586 -22.35 -36.36 24.02
CA ALA A 586 -23.42 -37.09 24.71
C ALA A 586 -24.01 -38.25 23.88
N GLY A 587 -23.47 -38.53 22.68
CA GLY A 587 -23.98 -39.59 21.79
C GLY A 587 -25.30 -39.26 21.08
N ARG A 588 -25.79 -38.02 21.20
CA ARG A 588 -27.04 -37.54 20.56
C ARG A 588 -26.73 -37.03 19.15
N SER A 589 -26.25 -37.94 18.30
CA SER A 589 -25.70 -37.63 16.97
C SER A 589 -26.70 -36.94 16.03
N ASP A 590 -27.98 -37.34 16.02
CA ASP A 590 -28.99 -36.73 15.14
C ASP A 590 -29.31 -35.28 15.54
N GLU A 591 -29.37 -35.00 16.85
CA GLU A 591 -29.56 -33.63 17.34
C GLU A 591 -28.33 -32.77 17.08
N ALA A 592 -27.12 -33.33 17.20
CA ALA A 592 -25.89 -32.65 16.84
C ALA A 592 -25.84 -32.30 15.34
N ILE A 593 -26.24 -33.23 14.47
CA ILE A 593 -26.37 -33.00 13.02
C ILE A 593 -27.37 -31.87 12.76
N ALA A 594 -28.54 -31.88 13.40
CA ALA A 594 -29.53 -30.82 13.26
C ALA A 594 -28.98 -29.44 13.69
N CYS A 595 -28.22 -29.38 14.78
CA CYS A 595 -27.54 -28.16 15.22
C CYS A 595 -26.49 -27.67 14.21
N TYR A 596 -25.65 -28.56 13.67
CA TYR A 596 -24.63 -28.19 12.67
C TYR A 596 -25.24 -27.78 11.32
N LEU A 597 -26.36 -28.39 10.91
CA LEU A 597 -27.09 -27.98 9.72
C LEU A 597 -27.75 -26.60 9.89
N ARG A 598 -28.24 -26.26 11.09
CA ARG A 598 -28.70 -24.89 11.40
C ARG A 598 -27.55 -23.88 11.36
N LEU A 599 -26.38 -24.24 11.90
CA LEU A 599 -25.16 -23.43 11.79
C LEU A 599 -24.77 -23.21 10.31
N ALA A 600 -24.88 -24.26 9.49
CA ALA A 600 -24.62 -24.19 8.06
C ALA A 600 -25.63 -23.30 7.31
N ALA A 601 -26.91 -23.36 7.69
CA ALA A 601 -27.96 -22.47 7.17
C ALA A 601 -27.72 -20.99 7.54
N GLY A 602 -27.03 -20.73 8.65
CA GLY A 602 -26.56 -19.39 9.05
C GLY A 602 -25.35 -18.86 8.25
N GLY A 603 -24.86 -19.60 7.24
CA GLY A 603 -23.79 -19.17 6.33
C GLY A 603 -22.37 -19.60 6.70
N GLY A 604 -22.20 -20.44 7.72
CA GLY A 604 -20.88 -20.96 8.13
C GLY A 604 -20.47 -22.22 7.35
N THR A 605 -19.34 -22.19 6.65
CA THR A 605 -18.74 -23.39 6.00
C THR A 605 -18.33 -24.47 7.01
N ASP A 606 -17.96 -24.05 8.23
CA ASP A 606 -17.67 -24.92 9.38
C ASP A 606 -18.86 -25.83 9.76
N GLY A 607 -20.10 -25.36 9.53
CA GLY A 607 -21.31 -26.16 9.77
C GLY A 607 -21.43 -27.33 8.80
N TRP A 608 -21.18 -27.10 7.50
CA TRP A 608 -21.22 -28.14 6.47
C TRP A 608 -20.13 -29.20 6.67
N GLU A 609 -18.92 -28.76 6.99
CA GLU A 609 -17.79 -29.65 7.24
C GLU A 609 -18.05 -30.57 8.45
N ARG A 610 -18.46 -30.00 9.59
CA ARG A 610 -18.74 -30.78 10.80
C ARG A 610 -19.92 -31.73 10.64
N ALA A 611 -20.96 -31.33 9.91
CA ALA A 611 -22.07 -32.20 9.57
C ALA A 611 -21.59 -33.36 8.67
N ALA A 612 -20.81 -33.09 7.62
CA ALA A 612 -20.29 -34.11 6.71
C ALA A 612 -19.38 -35.13 7.42
N GLN A 613 -18.50 -34.66 8.30
CA GLN A 613 -17.63 -35.52 9.12
C GLN A 613 -18.44 -36.43 10.04
N LEU A 614 -19.46 -35.89 10.73
CA LEU A 614 -20.30 -36.67 11.64
C LEU A 614 -21.20 -37.66 10.88
N LEU A 615 -21.76 -37.26 9.73
CA LEU A 615 -22.51 -38.15 8.83
C LEU A 615 -21.64 -39.30 8.30
N SER A 616 -20.40 -39.01 7.92
CA SER A 616 -19.43 -40.04 7.49
C SER A 616 -19.11 -41.00 8.63
N ALA A 617 -18.94 -40.52 9.86
CA ALA A 617 -18.67 -41.36 11.03
C ALA A 617 -19.86 -42.26 11.42
N VAL A 618 -21.09 -41.80 11.18
CA VAL A 618 -22.34 -42.56 11.42
C VAL A 618 -22.66 -43.51 10.25
N GLY A 619 -21.89 -43.48 9.15
CA GLY A 619 -22.07 -44.34 7.99
C GLY A 619 -23.09 -43.84 6.96
N ARG A 620 -23.55 -42.59 7.08
CA ARG A 620 -24.47 -41.93 6.12
C ARG A 620 -23.67 -41.27 5.00
N THR A 621 -22.96 -42.08 4.20
CA THR A 621 -21.97 -41.64 3.20
C THR A 621 -22.55 -40.78 2.09
N ASP A 622 -23.76 -41.06 1.60
CA ASP A 622 -24.39 -40.28 0.53
C ASP A 622 -24.77 -38.86 0.99
N GLU A 623 -25.21 -38.73 2.25
CA GLU A 623 -25.50 -37.43 2.85
C GLU A 623 -24.21 -36.64 3.13
N ALA A 624 -23.12 -37.32 3.48
CA ALA A 624 -21.80 -36.71 3.61
C ALA A 624 -21.26 -36.20 2.26
N ILE A 625 -21.38 -37.00 1.19
CA ILE A 625 -21.03 -36.58 -0.18
C ILE A 625 -21.87 -35.35 -0.58
N THR A 626 -23.17 -35.37 -0.27
CA THR A 626 -24.07 -34.23 -0.53
C THR A 626 -23.62 -32.98 0.22
N CYS A 627 -23.18 -33.10 1.47
CA CYS A 627 -22.65 -31.99 2.25
C CYS A 627 -21.33 -31.45 1.66
N TYR A 628 -20.41 -32.32 1.21
CA TYR A 628 -19.17 -31.89 0.55
C TYR A 628 -19.42 -31.25 -0.83
N GLN A 629 -20.38 -31.75 -1.60
CA GLN A 629 -20.80 -31.13 -2.85
C GLN A 629 -21.39 -29.73 -2.61
N ARG A 630 -22.30 -29.59 -1.63
CA ARG A 630 -22.85 -28.28 -1.22
C ARG A 630 -21.77 -27.35 -0.68
N MET A 631 -20.74 -27.87 -0.03
CA MET A 631 -19.56 -27.11 0.41
C MET A 631 -18.69 -26.66 -0.77
N ALA A 632 -18.47 -27.52 -1.77
CA ALA A 632 -17.72 -27.17 -2.98
C ALA A 632 -18.48 -26.15 -3.87
N ASP A 633 -19.81 -26.20 -3.85
CA ASP A 633 -20.69 -25.28 -4.57
C ASP A 633 -20.85 -23.93 -3.86
N SER A 634 -20.82 -23.92 -2.50
CA SER A 634 -20.89 -22.69 -1.68
C SER A 634 -19.52 -22.04 -1.42
N GLY A 635 -18.43 -22.81 -1.54
CA GLY A 635 -17.07 -22.30 -1.57
C GLY A 635 -16.81 -21.66 -2.93
N GLU A 636 -16.29 -20.44 -2.94
CA GLU A 636 -15.85 -19.81 -4.16
C GLU A 636 -14.59 -20.59 -4.74
N ALA A 637 -14.04 -20.24 -5.91
CA ALA A 637 -12.96 -20.97 -6.63
C ALA A 637 -11.49 -20.46 -6.54
N THR A 638 -10.62 -20.80 -5.58
CA THR A 638 -9.21 -20.28 -5.59
C THR A 638 -8.29 -21.20 -6.40
N THR A 639 -7.36 -20.63 -7.16
CA THR A 639 -6.63 -21.25 -8.29
C THR A 639 -5.22 -21.78 -8.01
N SER A 640 -4.82 -22.06 -6.76
CA SER A 640 -3.49 -22.66 -6.52
C SER A 640 -3.41 -23.45 -5.21
N LEU A 641 -2.66 -24.56 -5.24
CA LEU A 641 -2.13 -25.27 -4.07
C LEU A 641 -0.60 -25.42 -4.20
N PRO A 642 0.15 -25.52 -3.09
CA PRO A 642 1.58 -25.82 -3.08
C PRO A 642 1.86 -27.29 -3.44
N ASP A 643 3.08 -27.54 -3.93
CA ASP A 643 3.57 -28.76 -4.59
C ASP A 643 3.46 -30.09 -3.81
N ASP A 644 3.11 -30.08 -2.52
CA ASP A 644 3.39 -31.21 -1.61
C ASP A 644 2.23 -32.20 -1.38
N VAL A 645 1.10 -32.08 -2.08
CA VAL A 645 -0.15 -32.82 -1.72
C VAL A 645 -0.27 -34.21 -2.38
N PHE A 646 0.56 -34.57 -3.35
CA PHE A 646 0.34 -35.78 -4.18
C PHE A 646 1.16 -37.03 -3.83
N THR A 647 1.77 -37.12 -2.64
CA THR A 647 2.38 -38.39 -2.20
C THR A 647 1.32 -39.35 -1.64
N GLU A 648 1.27 -40.58 -2.16
CA GLU A 648 0.40 -41.67 -1.69
C GLU A 648 0.56 -41.88 -0.18
N GLY A 649 -0.54 -41.72 0.57
CA GLY A 649 -0.61 -42.03 2.01
C GLY A 649 -0.77 -40.85 2.97
N ALA A 650 -0.92 -39.61 2.50
CA ALA A 650 -1.06 -38.45 3.39
C ALA A 650 -2.47 -38.32 4.02
N SER A 651 -2.52 -38.19 5.35
CA SER A 651 -3.69 -37.73 6.10
C SER A 651 -4.07 -36.31 5.69
N VAL A 652 -5.38 -36.02 5.64
CA VAL A 652 -5.95 -34.70 5.28
C VAL A 652 -5.21 -33.57 6.01
N PRO A 653 -4.56 -32.63 5.29
CA PRO A 653 -3.85 -31.53 5.92
C PRO A 653 -4.83 -30.56 6.60
N GLY A 654 -4.49 -30.14 7.82
CA GLY A 654 -5.28 -29.22 8.63
C GLY A 654 -5.16 -27.76 8.21
N ASN A 655 -6.29 -27.05 8.30
CA ASN A 655 -6.48 -25.60 8.40
C ASN A 655 -5.53 -24.72 7.56
N GLY A 656 -5.80 -24.62 6.26
CA GLY A 656 -5.20 -23.57 5.42
C GLY A 656 -5.47 -23.69 3.92
N THR A 657 -5.87 -24.88 3.46
CA THR A 657 -6.19 -25.16 2.06
C THR A 657 -7.63 -24.76 1.71
N SER A 658 -7.81 -24.19 0.52
CA SER A 658 -9.09 -23.63 0.05
C SER A 658 -10.22 -24.65 0.20
N SER A 659 -11.27 -24.26 0.94
CA SER A 659 -12.42 -25.11 1.31
C SER A 659 -13.03 -25.89 0.13
N ARG A 660 -13.00 -25.31 -1.07
CA ARG A 660 -13.47 -25.96 -2.30
C ARG A 660 -12.54 -27.09 -2.75
N VAL A 661 -11.24 -26.88 -2.88
CA VAL A 661 -10.31 -27.92 -3.35
C VAL A 661 -10.28 -29.12 -2.39
N MET A 662 -10.37 -28.87 -1.08
CA MET A 662 -10.54 -29.92 -0.09
C MET A 662 -11.87 -30.68 -0.23
N ALA A 663 -12.99 -29.98 -0.38
CA ALA A 663 -14.29 -30.61 -0.55
C ALA A 663 -14.34 -31.47 -1.83
N VAL A 664 -13.68 -30.99 -2.89
CA VAL A 664 -13.49 -31.68 -4.17
C VAL A 664 -12.67 -32.96 -4.00
N ALA A 665 -11.51 -32.87 -3.35
CA ALA A 665 -10.66 -34.03 -3.08
C ALA A 665 -11.38 -35.06 -2.21
N ALA A 666 -12.02 -34.62 -1.12
CA ALA A 666 -12.77 -35.48 -0.20
C ALA A 666 -13.95 -36.19 -0.88
N ALA A 667 -14.68 -35.49 -1.76
CA ALA A 667 -15.77 -36.09 -2.54
C ALA A 667 -15.23 -37.13 -3.55
N VAL A 668 -14.13 -36.82 -4.26
CA VAL A 668 -13.49 -37.76 -5.19
C VAL A 668 -12.99 -39.01 -4.45
N SER A 669 -12.37 -38.85 -3.28
CA SER A 669 -11.91 -39.98 -2.45
C SER A 669 -13.07 -40.86 -1.96
N LEU A 670 -14.18 -40.26 -1.49
CA LEU A 670 -15.37 -41.03 -1.08
C LEU A 670 -16.04 -41.75 -2.27
N LEU A 671 -16.07 -41.14 -3.46
CA LEU A 671 -16.55 -41.77 -4.69
C LEU A 671 -15.65 -42.94 -5.13
N GLN A 672 -14.33 -42.81 -4.96
CA GLN A 672 -13.39 -43.91 -5.24
C GLN A 672 -13.54 -45.07 -4.24
N ALA A 673 -13.63 -44.77 -2.94
CA ALA A 673 -13.83 -45.78 -1.90
C ALA A 673 -15.13 -46.58 -2.08
N THR A 674 -16.12 -45.98 -2.74
CA THR A 674 -17.40 -46.63 -3.10
C THR A 674 -17.42 -47.23 -4.51
N GLY A 675 -16.29 -47.21 -5.25
CA GLY A 675 -16.15 -47.83 -6.58
C GLY A 675 -16.67 -47.02 -7.77
N ARG A 676 -17.04 -45.75 -7.57
CA ARG A 676 -17.70 -44.87 -8.56
C ARG A 676 -16.67 -44.04 -9.38
N THR A 677 -15.71 -44.73 -10.01
CA THR A 677 -14.57 -44.08 -10.71
C THR A 677 -14.94 -43.27 -11.95
N GLN A 678 -16.00 -43.66 -12.67
CA GLN A 678 -16.52 -42.91 -13.81
C GLN A 678 -17.13 -41.57 -13.39
N GLU A 679 -17.81 -41.54 -12.24
CA GLU A 679 -18.38 -40.32 -11.68
C GLU A 679 -17.27 -39.36 -11.23
N ALA A 680 -16.18 -39.88 -10.66
CA ALA A 680 -15.00 -39.09 -10.33
C ALA A 680 -14.35 -38.45 -11.59
N ALA A 681 -14.16 -39.22 -12.66
CA ALA A 681 -13.57 -38.73 -13.90
C ALA A 681 -14.45 -37.68 -14.62
N ALA A 682 -15.77 -37.91 -14.65
CA ALA A 682 -16.72 -36.94 -15.18
C ALA A 682 -16.69 -35.64 -14.36
N TRP A 683 -16.66 -35.76 -13.04
CA TRP A 683 -16.61 -34.64 -12.13
C TRP A 683 -15.31 -33.81 -12.29
N VAL A 684 -14.14 -34.45 -12.48
CA VAL A 684 -12.84 -33.76 -12.75
C VAL A 684 -12.85 -33.03 -14.09
N ARG A 685 -13.41 -33.64 -15.14
CA ARG A 685 -13.58 -33.00 -16.45
C ARG A 685 -14.44 -31.73 -16.34
N THR A 686 -15.55 -31.81 -15.62
CA THR A 686 -16.44 -30.67 -15.36
C THR A 686 -15.73 -29.54 -14.61
N GLN A 687 -14.75 -29.83 -13.74
CA GLN A 687 -13.97 -28.77 -13.09
C GLN A 687 -12.85 -28.21 -13.97
N ALA A 688 -12.20 -29.02 -14.81
CA ALA A 688 -11.18 -28.54 -15.76
C ALA A 688 -11.78 -27.57 -16.79
N GLU A 689 -12.98 -27.87 -17.28
CA GLU A 689 -13.78 -26.95 -18.12
C GLU A 689 -14.17 -25.66 -17.39
N ARG A 690 -14.25 -25.70 -16.06
CA ARG A 690 -14.49 -24.53 -15.19
C ARG A 690 -13.20 -23.79 -14.82
N GLY A 691 -12.07 -24.10 -15.47
CA GLY A 691 -10.81 -23.36 -15.33
C GLY A 691 -9.93 -23.81 -14.15
N VAL A 692 -10.17 -24.99 -13.58
CA VAL A 692 -9.28 -25.56 -12.56
C VAL A 692 -8.07 -26.18 -13.27
N THR A 693 -6.89 -25.54 -13.15
CA THR A 693 -5.69 -25.76 -13.98
C THR A 693 -4.78 -26.93 -13.57
N ALA A 694 -4.87 -27.40 -12.32
CA ALA A 694 -4.08 -28.52 -11.81
C ALA A 694 -4.09 -29.82 -12.68
N PRO A 695 -5.09 -30.12 -13.53
CA PRO A 695 -5.08 -31.32 -14.37
C PRO A 695 -4.29 -31.26 -15.70
N LEU A 696 -3.79 -30.10 -16.17
CA LEU A 696 -3.19 -29.96 -17.52
C LEU A 696 -1.71 -30.42 -17.59
N GLU A 697 -0.97 -30.21 -16.51
CA GLU A 697 0.42 -30.69 -16.36
C GLU A 697 0.49 -32.22 -16.43
N TRP A 698 -0.50 -32.91 -15.83
CA TRP A 698 -0.65 -34.36 -15.88
C TRP A 698 -0.76 -34.94 -17.31
N ILE A 699 -1.26 -34.17 -18.28
CA ILE A 699 -1.45 -34.63 -19.67
C ILE A 699 -0.18 -34.46 -20.53
N VAL A 700 0.49 -33.31 -20.43
CA VAL A 700 1.66 -32.99 -21.28
C VAL A 700 2.84 -33.90 -20.94
N GLU A 701 3.09 -34.13 -19.65
CA GLU A 701 4.17 -34.99 -19.18
C GLU A 701 4.04 -36.44 -19.69
N ARG A 702 2.80 -36.96 -19.71
CA ARG A 702 2.48 -38.29 -20.25
C ARG A 702 2.73 -38.41 -21.75
N LEU A 703 2.52 -37.34 -22.54
CA LEU A 703 2.73 -37.36 -23.99
C LEU A 703 4.21 -37.22 -24.38
N THR A 704 4.95 -36.35 -23.71
CA THR A 704 6.40 -36.18 -23.93
C THR A 704 7.15 -37.45 -23.51
N SER A 705 6.78 -38.06 -22.39
CA SER A 705 7.36 -39.34 -21.94
C SER A 705 7.09 -40.51 -22.90
N ALA A 706 6.10 -40.37 -23.78
CA ALA A 706 5.76 -41.35 -24.81
C ALA A 706 6.45 -41.07 -26.16
N GLY A 707 7.35 -40.08 -26.26
CA GLY A 707 8.12 -39.76 -27.47
C GLY A 707 7.34 -39.09 -28.60
N ARG A 708 6.14 -38.56 -28.31
CA ARG A 708 5.25 -37.93 -29.30
C ARG A 708 5.42 -36.41 -29.29
N THR A 709 6.61 -35.94 -29.65
CA THR A 709 7.03 -34.53 -29.54
C THR A 709 6.18 -33.58 -30.39
N ASP A 710 5.84 -33.95 -31.63
CA ASP A 710 4.98 -33.11 -32.50
C ASP A 710 3.56 -32.95 -31.93
N GLU A 711 3.02 -33.98 -31.26
CA GLU A 711 1.70 -33.89 -30.63
C GLU A 711 1.74 -33.05 -29.36
N ALA A 712 2.81 -33.18 -28.57
CA ALA A 712 3.04 -32.34 -27.39
C ALA A 712 3.20 -30.86 -27.78
N VAL A 713 4.00 -30.56 -28.82
CA VAL A 713 4.15 -29.21 -29.39
C VAL A 713 2.81 -28.74 -29.96
N GLY A 714 2.05 -29.60 -30.66
CA GLY A 714 0.72 -29.27 -31.19
C GLY A 714 -0.32 -28.94 -30.11
N PHE A 715 -0.32 -29.62 -28.96
CA PHE A 715 -1.15 -29.27 -27.81
C PHE A 715 -0.72 -27.93 -27.20
N CYS A 716 0.60 -27.70 -27.08
CA CYS A 716 1.15 -26.45 -26.58
C CYS A 716 0.85 -25.26 -27.51
N GLU A 717 0.90 -25.46 -28.83
CA GLU A 717 0.53 -24.45 -29.82
C GLU A 717 -0.98 -24.13 -29.77
N LYS A 718 -1.84 -25.14 -29.61
CA LYS A 718 -3.29 -24.92 -29.46
C LYS A 718 -3.62 -24.10 -28.22
N ALA A 719 -2.97 -24.41 -27.09
CA ALA A 719 -3.07 -23.61 -25.87
C ALA A 719 -2.47 -22.20 -26.05
N GLY A 720 -1.36 -22.07 -26.78
CA GLY A 720 -0.74 -20.80 -27.14
C GLY A 720 -1.63 -19.91 -28.02
N ARG A 721 -2.33 -20.48 -29.01
CA ARG A 721 -3.34 -19.76 -29.81
C ARG A 721 -4.54 -19.29 -28.97
N ALA A 722 -4.79 -19.92 -27.82
CA ALA A 722 -5.76 -19.47 -26.82
C ALA A 722 -5.20 -18.41 -25.85
N GLY A 723 -3.95 -17.98 -26.02
CA GLY A 723 -3.29 -16.93 -25.24
C GLY A 723 -2.32 -17.43 -24.16
N GLU A 724 -2.06 -18.74 -24.07
CA GLU A 724 -1.24 -19.32 -22.99
C GLU A 724 0.26 -19.28 -23.32
N ILE A 725 0.94 -18.21 -22.88
CA ILE A 725 2.37 -17.97 -23.14
C ILE A 725 3.26 -19.07 -22.52
N ARG A 726 2.85 -19.69 -21.40
CA ARG A 726 3.60 -20.78 -20.75
C ARG A 726 3.68 -22.03 -21.62
N ALA A 727 2.67 -22.29 -22.44
CA ALA A 727 2.65 -23.41 -23.37
C ALA A 727 3.61 -23.19 -24.55
N LEU A 728 3.66 -21.98 -25.12
CA LEU A 728 4.62 -21.62 -26.19
C LEU A 728 6.08 -21.70 -25.70
N ARG A 729 6.32 -21.35 -24.44
CA ARG A 729 7.64 -21.53 -23.81
C ARG A 729 8.06 -22.99 -23.79
N ARG A 730 7.15 -23.90 -23.40
CA ARG A 730 7.45 -25.32 -23.35
C ARG A 730 7.73 -25.89 -24.75
N ALA A 731 7.07 -25.39 -25.79
CA ALA A 731 7.35 -25.75 -27.18
C ALA A 731 8.74 -25.29 -27.64
N PHE A 732 9.17 -24.07 -27.29
CA PHE A 732 10.53 -23.60 -27.58
C PHE A 732 11.59 -24.50 -26.95
N ASP A 733 11.45 -24.81 -25.65
CA ASP A 733 12.41 -25.67 -24.93
C ASP A 733 12.53 -27.06 -25.59
N ILE A 734 11.38 -27.64 -25.99
CA ILE A 734 11.35 -28.93 -26.71
C ILE A 734 12.09 -28.87 -28.06
N LEU A 735 11.94 -27.78 -28.82
CA LEU A 735 12.56 -27.62 -30.14
C LEU A 735 14.06 -27.30 -30.06
N THR A 736 14.50 -26.57 -29.02
CA THR A 736 15.92 -26.32 -28.77
C THR A 736 16.65 -27.59 -28.35
N ASP A 737 16.01 -28.42 -27.51
CA ASP A 737 16.56 -29.72 -27.09
C ASP A 737 16.68 -30.70 -28.28
N ASP A 738 15.86 -30.52 -29.32
CA ASP A 738 15.87 -31.29 -30.58
C ASP A 738 16.82 -30.69 -31.65
N GLY A 739 17.49 -29.55 -31.38
CA GLY A 739 18.49 -28.93 -32.26
C GLY A 739 17.94 -28.10 -33.44
N ARG A 740 16.63 -27.85 -33.51
CA ARG A 740 15.95 -27.18 -34.63
C ARG A 740 15.93 -25.66 -34.46
N THR A 741 17.10 -25.02 -34.65
CA THR A 741 17.32 -23.59 -34.35
C THR A 741 16.43 -22.62 -35.13
N ASP A 742 16.31 -22.75 -36.45
CA ASP A 742 15.52 -21.81 -37.24
C ASP A 742 14.00 -21.93 -36.93
N GLU A 743 13.53 -23.14 -36.60
CA GLU A 743 12.14 -23.36 -36.17
C GLU A 743 11.89 -22.79 -34.76
N ALA A 744 12.85 -22.94 -33.85
CA ALA A 744 12.79 -22.32 -32.52
C ALA A 744 12.79 -20.78 -32.60
N VAL A 745 13.59 -20.19 -33.51
CA VAL A 745 13.59 -18.74 -33.78
C VAL A 745 12.25 -18.32 -34.41
N ALA A 746 11.69 -19.08 -35.35
CA ALA A 746 10.39 -18.81 -35.93
C ALA A 746 9.25 -18.86 -34.89
N ILE A 747 9.29 -19.78 -33.92
CA ILE A 747 8.36 -19.79 -32.77
C ILE A 747 8.52 -18.52 -31.93
N CYS A 748 9.75 -18.02 -31.76
CA CYS A 748 10.01 -16.77 -31.04
C CYS A 748 9.57 -15.52 -31.81
N GLU A 749 9.75 -15.48 -33.13
CA GLU A 749 9.25 -14.40 -33.98
C GLU A 749 7.73 -14.37 -33.97
N ARG A 750 7.07 -15.52 -34.11
CA ARG A 750 5.61 -15.63 -33.98
C ARG A 750 5.13 -15.27 -32.59
N ALA A 751 5.89 -15.61 -31.55
CA ALA A 751 5.60 -15.16 -30.19
C ALA A 751 5.78 -13.64 -30.03
N ALA A 752 6.75 -13.04 -30.73
CA ALA A 752 6.97 -11.59 -30.75
C ALA A 752 5.86 -10.86 -31.51
N GLU A 753 5.44 -11.38 -32.67
CA GLU A 753 4.25 -10.94 -33.41
C GLU A 753 2.97 -11.08 -32.57
N ALA A 754 2.90 -12.13 -31.75
CA ALA A 754 1.82 -12.37 -30.79
C ALA A 754 1.96 -11.58 -29.47
N GLY A 755 2.97 -10.72 -29.32
CA GLY A 755 3.08 -9.83 -28.17
C GLY A 755 4.17 -10.16 -27.13
N SER A 756 5.21 -10.94 -27.45
CA SER A 756 6.34 -11.26 -26.54
C SER A 756 7.73 -10.80 -27.03
N SER A 757 8.20 -9.61 -26.66
CA SER A 757 9.56 -9.12 -27.00
C SER A 757 10.64 -9.87 -26.23
N GLN A 758 10.26 -10.49 -25.11
CA GLN A 758 11.14 -11.40 -24.37
C GLN A 758 11.54 -12.62 -25.22
N ALA A 759 10.71 -13.01 -26.18
CA ALA A 759 11.04 -14.07 -27.13
C ALA A 759 12.18 -13.63 -28.07
N LEU A 760 12.24 -12.35 -28.47
CA LEU A 760 13.35 -11.81 -29.26
C LEU A 760 14.67 -11.80 -28.47
N LEU A 761 14.64 -11.55 -27.15
CA LEU A 761 15.82 -11.68 -26.30
C LEU A 761 16.32 -13.14 -26.26
N ARG A 762 15.42 -14.11 -26.11
CA ARG A 762 15.79 -15.52 -26.10
C ARG A 762 16.35 -15.98 -27.45
N ALA A 763 15.77 -15.51 -28.55
CA ALA A 763 16.32 -15.73 -29.89
C ALA A 763 17.72 -15.11 -30.00
N ALA A 764 17.92 -13.87 -29.54
CA ALA A 764 19.23 -13.21 -29.55
C ALA A 764 20.29 -13.97 -28.74
N GLN A 765 19.94 -14.45 -27.54
CA GLN A 765 20.81 -15.24 -26.68
C GLN A 765 21.18 -16.60 -27.30
N HIS A 766 20.21 -17.26 -27.94
CA HIS A 766 20.46 -18.53 -28.64
C HIS A 766 21.34 -18.31 -29.89
N LEU A 767 21.07 -17.26 -30.66
CA LEU A 767 21.90 -16.88 -31.83
C LEU A 767 23.33 -16.50 -31.40
N GLU A 768 23.50 -15.84 -30.26
CA GLU A 768 24.80 -15.58 -29.64
C GLU A 768 25.51 -16.88 -29.28
N ALA A 769 24.81 -17.82 -28.64
CA ALA A 769 25.37 -19.13 -28.27
C ALA A 769 25.79 -19.98 -29.48
N VAL A 770 25.10 -19.84 -30.62
CA VAL A 770 25.40 -20.52 -31.89
C VAL A 770 26.42 -19.74 -32.75
N GLY A 771 26.83 -18.52 -32.35
CA GLY A 771 27.86 -17.72 -33.01
C GLY A 771 27.39 -16.82 -34.15
N ARG A 772 26.08 -16.56 -34.28
CA ARG A 772 25.47 -15.67 -35.30
C ARG A 772 25.39 -14.22 -34.80
N THR A 773 26.55 -13.59 -34.55
CA THR A 773 26.66 -12.30 -33.82
C THR A 773 25.97 -11.11 -34.50
N ALA A 774 26.04 -10.98 -35.83
CA ALA A 774 25.40 -9.86 -36.54
C ALA A 774 23.87 -9.88 -36.39
N GLU A 775 23.27 -11.08 -36.45
CA GLU A 775 21.83 -11.26 -36.24
C GLU A 775 21.47 -11.02 -34.78
N ALA A 776 22.28 -11.51 -33.83
CA ALA A 776 22.09 -11.26 -32.40
C ALA A 776 22.05 -9.74 -32.07
N ILE A 777 22.92 -8.92 -32.68
CA ILE A 777 22.90 -7.45 -32.51
C ILE A 777 21.57 -6.86 -32.98
N ALA A 778 21.06 -7.28 -34.15
CA ALA A 778 19.79 -6.82 -34.68
C ALA A 778 18.61 -7.20 -33.77
N TYR A 779 18.59 -8.44 -33.25
CA TYR A 779 17.55 -8.89 -32.32
C TYR A 779 17.63 -8.19 -30.95
N HIS A 780 18.82 -7.89 -30.43
CA HIS A 780 18.97 -7.10 -29.20
C HIS A 780 18.46 -5.66 -29.36
N ARG A 781 18.75 -5.01 -30.49
CA ARG A 781 18.24 -3.66 -30.80
C ARG A 781 16.70 -3.63 -30.93
N ARG A 782 16.12 -4.60 -31.65
CA ARG A 782 14.66 -4.76 -31.76
C ARG A 782 14.01 -5.07 -30.41
N ALA A 783 14.65 -5.89 -29.57
CA ALA A 783 14.19 -6.16 -28.21
C ALA A 783 14.22 -4.89 -27.33
N ALA A 784 15.21 -4.00 -27.52
CA ALA A 784 15.29 -2.72 -26.80
C ALA A 784 14.10 -1.81 -27.14
N ALA A 785 13.82 -1.63 -28.44
CA ALA A 785 12.65 -0.88 -28.91
C ALA A 785 11.32 -1.50 -28.44
N GLY A 786 11.26 -2.83 -28.32
CA GLY A 786 10.13 -3.59 -27.78
C GLY A 786 9.97 -3.54 -26.25
N GLY A 787 10.88 -2.88 -25.52
CA GLY A 787 10.75 -2.69 -24.07
C GLY A 787 11.53 -3.66 -23.18
N VAL A 788 12.45 -4.46 -23.74
CA VAL A 788 13.31 -5.34 -22.95
C VAL A 788 14.51 -4.54 -22.44
N ALA A 789 14.54 -4.26 -21.14
CA ALA A 789 15.57 -3.43 -20.53
C ALA A 789 16.98 -4.06 -20.66
N GLY A 790 17.99 -3.19 -20.86
CA GLY A 790 19.41 -3.58 -20.86
C GLY A 790 19.93 -4.18 -22.17
N THR A 791 19.07 -4.49 -23.15
CA THR A 791 19.49 -5.10 -24.43
C THR A 791 20.27 -4.15 -25.34
N TRP A 792 20.01 -2.83 -25.26
CA TRP A 792 20.79 -1.83 -26.00
C TRP A 792 22.26 -1.77 -25.54
N ARG A 793 22.53 -1.99 -24.23
CA ARG A 793 23.90 -2.05 -23.69
C ARG A 793 24.63 -3.26 -24.25
N ARG A 794 23.96 -4.41 -24.26
CA ARG A 794 24.52 -5.65 -24.83
C ARG A 794 24.83 -5.47 -26.32
N ALA A 795 23.94 -4.81 -27.07
CA ALA A 795 24.21 -4.46 -28.46
C ALA A 795 25.45 -3.54 -28.62
N ALA A 796 25.64 -2.55 -27.75
CA ALA A 796 26.82 -1.69 -27.76
C ALA A 796 28.12 -2.48 -27.46
N GLU A 797 28.11 -3.37 -26.48
CA GLU A 797 29.24 -4.26 -26.14
C GLU A 797 29.62 -5.17 -27.32
N LEU A 798 28.62 -5.75 -27.99
CA LEU A 798 28.85 -6.62 -29.15
C LEU A 798 29.41 -5.83 -30.36
N LEU A 799 29.04 -4.55 -30.53
CA LEU A 799 29.61 -3.69 -31.56
C LEU A 799 31.08 -3.33 -31.28
N GLU A 800 31.43 -3.05 -30.02
CA GLU A 800 32.83 -2.84 -29.62
C GLU A 800 33.66 -4.11 -29.84
N ALA A 801 33.14 -5.27 -29.46
CA ALA A 801 33.78 -6.56 -29.69
C ALA A 801 33.97 -6.87 -31.19
N ALA A 802 33.08 -6.37 -32.05
CA ALA A 802 33.18 -6.47 -33.51
C ALA A 802 34.08 -5.38 -34.15
N GLY A 803 34.67 -4.47 -33.37
CA GLY A 803 35.57 -3.42 -33.83
C GLY A 803 34.89 -2.13 -34.32
N ASN A 804 33.57 -1.99 -34.14
CA ASN A 804 32.81 -0.82 -34.58
C ASN A 804 32.56 0.16 -33.43
N ASN A 805 33.63 0.82 -32.99
CA ASN A 805 33.62 1.71 -31.82
C ASN A 805 32.84 3.01 -32.02
N ALA A 806 32.76 3.52 -33.26
CA ALA A 806 32.01 4.75 -33.56
C ALA A 806 30.51 4.53 -33.32
N ASP A 807 29.96 3.43 -33.84
CA ASP A 807 28.54 3.10 -33.66
C ASP A 807 28.22 2.75 -32.20
N ALA A 808 29.15 2.12 -31.47
CA ALA A 808 28.99 1.84 -30.05
C ALA A 808 28.94 3.13 -29.19
N GLN A 809 29.83 4.09 -29.46
CA GLN A 809 29.83 5.40 -28.78
C GLN A 809 28.58 6.19 -29.10
N HIS A 810 28.15 6.19 -30.37
CA HIS A 810 26.93 6.85 -30.79
C HIS A 810 25.70 6.25 -30.07
N LEU A 811 25.60 4.92 -30.03
CA LEU A 811 24.55 4.20 -29.34
C LEU A 811 24.54 4.48 -27.82
N ARG A 812 25.71 4.61 -27.19
CA ARG A 812 25.80 4.97 -25.76
C ARG A 812 25.39 6.41 -25.48
N ARG A 813 25.75 7.33 -26.37
CA ARG A 813 25.49 8.76 -26.20
C ARG A 813 24.01 9.09 -26.46
N TYR A 814 23.45 8.60 -27.55
CA TYR A 814 22.12 8.99 -28.02
C TYR A 814 21.04 7.91 -27.84
N GLY A 815 21.43 6.65 -27.70
CA GLY A 815 20.50 5.53 -27.54
C GLY A 815 19.93 5.02 -28.87
N VAL A 816 18.80 4.31 -28.78
CA VAL A 816 18.05 3.82 -29.95
C VAL A 816 16.84 4.71 -30.21
N ASP A 817 16.31 4.64 -31.42
CA ASP A 817 15.01 5.19 -31.78
C ASP A 817 13.88 4.15 -31.62
N ALA A 818 12.66 4.55 -31.98
CA ALA A 818 11.46 3.70 -31.88
C ALA A 818 11.49 2.46 -32.81
N LYS A 819 12.34 2.45 -33.84
CA LYS A 819 12.52 1.33 -34.77
C LYS A 819 13.66 0.40 -34.33
N GLY A 820 14.48 0.83 -33.36
CA GLY A 820 15.66 0.12 -32.89
C GLY A 820 16.96 0.55 -33.58
N ASP A 821 16.91 1.59 -34.41
CA ASP A 821 18.06 2.19 -35.08
C ASP A 821 18.76 3.21 -34.15
N PRO A 822 20.04 3.58 -34.39
CA PRO A 822 20.72 4.60 -33.57
C PRO A 822 20.01 5.96 -33.63
N ALA A 823 19.73 6.56 -32.47
CA ALA A 823 18.95 7.81 -32.39
C ALA A 823 19.73 9.03 -32.92
N PRO A 824 19.06 10.00 -33.58
CA PRO A 824 19.70 11.23 -34.05
C PRO A 824 19.99 12.24 -32.92
N VAL A 825 20.87 13.21 -33.19
CA VAL A 825 21.25 14.31 -32.27
C VAL A 825 20.02 15.18 -31.90
N TRP A 826 19.99 15.71 -30.67
CA TRP A 826 18.78 16.28 -30.05
C TRP A 826 18.34 17.66 -30.53
N TYR A 827 19.21 18.44 -31.19
CA TYR A 827 18.89 19.79 -31.68
C TYR A 827 19.38 20.00 -33.12
N ALA A 828 18.59 20.72 -33.92
CA ALA A 828 18.83 20.95 -35.35
C ALA A 828 20.02 21.89 -35.66
N GLU A 829 20.58 22.59 -34.66
CA GLU A 829 21.65 23.57 -34.88
C GLU A 829 23.02 22.93 -35.23
N GLU A 830 23.22 21.63 -35.00
CA GLU A 830 24.48 20.94 -35.35
C GLU A 830 24.47 20.26 -36.72
N GLN A 831 23.39 20.36 -37.51
CA GLN A 831 23.40 19.86 -38.90
C GLN A 831 23.98 20.86 -39.93
N GLN A 832 24.53 22.01 -39.49
CA GLN A 832 25.12 23.05 -40.38
C GLN A 832 26.53 23.51 -39.99
N LEU A 833 27.33 22.68 -39.33
CA LEU A 833 28.80 22.79 -39.29
C LEU A 833 29.42 21.60 -40.01
#